data_AF-A0A7R8VCJ6-F1
#
_entry.id   AF-A0A7R8VCJ6-F1
#
_cell.length_a   1.000
_cell.length_b   1.000
_cell.length_c   1.000
_cell.angle_alpha   90.00
_cell.angle_beta   90.00
_cell.angle_gamma   90.00
#
_symmetry.space_group_name_H-M   'P 1'
#
loop_
_entity.id
_entity.type
_entity.pdbx_description
1 polymer ?
#
loop_
_entity_poly.entity_id
_entity_poly.type
_entity_poly.pdbx_seq_one_letter_code
_entity_poly.pdbx_strand_id
1 'polypeptide(L)'
;MLEDTEVCSRYRSQDNTLSKLVKRYSMPAEITTDYRELGPRTIRSLCINSLIFIFENSKLTPWKVCGQLFQSNDCFGYKPDEWSVDIPPRKSLAGEQKPVHQTRSKPLTVLQVTDIHHDPKYAPGTNTHCGEPLCCRKDSPASQTENNGAGYWSDYQCDLPFHFVDKMLREIIHKHPNIDYVYMTGDIVDHAIWQTSPESNSKVIIQVTKLFQKVFPNTPVYFALGNHEPSPINLFTSVNFLSFFSPQRRFPPQEVWSNNLTVEWLYKLSADLWSHWLPQNSLSTLESGGYYTTLVRKNFRIVVLNSNICYFFNFWLLYNSRDPGGQLAWLVKVLSKAEKKKEKVHILGHIYPGGEDCQHVWSREFRRIMDRRVLRHTLSIVEVDIVTVFIACKCHDGQRQNVVDTESWVYNLTEANQNSNHAPKWFKLYSFKKDYHVSSLKPQDLDKMVHKMDKEDYLLQKHHRFYHKNSDSVVNTKCDNKCKKKLLCSIVTSQSKDLLHCDGIKRKRASKGHLVQGYHTDRLGQLVNEYSLPRYLQGVEPELLPEPYDDITCILCGAAVVEVLDIYNQNKSADALRSVAVQLCVTFNLASEDVCIGIINVHLAEAVYLANHADDASKKQLCGLYLSSCGFVDEWTIDVDLGTKPDIVTPTVPDSPSDTMTIVHVTDMHYDPTYLVGGRGDCGEPTCCREEQGTPTDGTIAAGYWGDYRHCDTPAQAVNDTLVHIKQQHQRIDYVYMTGDFVDHGVWETSQENNTKTITAVVNAVKETFGDVPVIFTLGNHEPTPVNQYAPLDVDDDVSSKWLYELVAELWSPYVTDEAKQTILQGGFYTLLLRPGFRVIILNNVVGYKSNLLV
;
A
#
# COMPACT_ATOMS: atom_id res chain seq x y z
N MET A 1 -11.09 8.86 9.07
CA MET A 1 -12.47 9.28 8.71
C MET A 1 -13.37 8.05 8.80
N LEU A 2 -13.86 7.75 10.00
CA LEU A 2 -15.12 7.06 10.29
C LEU A 2 -15.10 6.73 11.79
N GLU A 3 -15.67 7.60 12.62
CA GLU A 3 -16.28 7.22 13.89
C GLU A 3 -17.57 8.02 14.09
N ASP A 4 -18.46 7.44 14.88
CA ASP A 4 -19.76 7.93 15.36
C ASP A 4 -21.01 7.70 14.51
N THR A 5 -21.50 6.46 14.56
CA THR A 5 -22.90 6.11 14.30
C THR A 5 -23.85 6.32 15.48
N GLU A 6 -23.49 7.04 16.56
CA GLU A 6 -24.42 7.29 17.68
C GLU A 6 -24.76 8.75 18.02
N VAL A 7 -24.34 9.74 17.21
CA VAL A 7 -24.67 11.16 17.45
C VAL A 7 -25.92 11.65 16.68
N CYS A 8 -26.52 10.81 15.82
CA CYS A 8 -27.60 11.20 14.90
C CYS A 8 -28.98 11.50 15.52
N SER A 9 -29.11 11.70 16.84
CA SER A 9 -30.41 12.07 17.45
C SER A 9 -30.48 13.41 18.17
N ARG A 10 -29.40 14.21 18.30
CA ARG A 10 -29.49 15.46 19.10
C ARG A 10 -29.01 16.79 18.52
N TYR A 11 -28.31 16.86 17.39
CA TYR A 11 -27.79 18.15 16.92
C TYR A 11 -28.51 18.69 15.68
N ARG A 12 -29.78 19.08 15.87
CA ARG A 12 -30.45 20.12 15.08
C ARG A 12 -30.31 21.46 15.81
N SER A 13 -29.28 22.22 15.55
CA SER A 13 -29.36 23.69 15.44
C SER A 13 -27.99 24.30 15.21
N GLN A 14 -27.94 25.12 14.16
CA GLN A 14 -27.15 26.32 13.95
C GLN A 14 -25.71 26.39 14.52
N ASP A 15 -24.81 26.67 13.57
CA ASP A 15 -23.64 27.56 13.66
C ASP A 15 -22.23 26.93 13.62
N ASN A 16 -21.53 27.22 12.51
CA ASN A 16 -20.07 27.27 12.32
C ASN A 16 -19.17 26.04 12.62
N THR A 17 -19.64 24.81 12.38
CA THR A 17 -18.81 23.59 12.52
C THR A 17 -17.82 23.37 11.37
N LEU A 18 -18.11 23.84 10.16
CA LEU A 18 -17.28 23.60 8.97
C LEU A 18 -15.90 24.30 9.04
N SER A 19 -15.87 25.53 9.57
CA SER A 19 -14.64 26.31 9.80
C SER A 19 -13.78 25.71 10.92
N LYS A 20 -14.40 25.05 11.92
CA LYS A 20 -13.73 24.41 13.05
C LYS A 20 -13.15 23.04 12.69
N LEU A 21 -13.80 22.25 11.83
CA LEU A 21 -13.23 21.01 11.27
C LEU A 21 -12.00 21.33 10.40
N VAL A 22 -12.09 22.34 9.52
CA VAL A 22 -10.94 22.79 8.72
C VAL A 22 -9.81 23.31 9.62
N LYS A 23 -10.10 24.05 10.70
CA LYS A 23 -9.09 24.51 11.67
C LYS A 23 -8.50 23.41 12.56
N ARG A 24 -9.26 22.39 12.95
CA ARG A 24 -8.80 21.29 13.83
C ARG A 24 -7.89 20.30 13.10
N TYR A 25 -8.10 20.13 11.79
CA TYR A 25 -7.25 19.34 10.89
C TYR A 25 -6.19 20.20 10.16
N SER A 26 -6.03 21.47 10.56
CA SER A 26 -4.89 22.32 10.19
C SER A 26 -3.90 22.35 11.36
N MET A 27 -3.01 21.36 11.48
CA MET A 27 -1.92 21.40 12.48
C MET A 27 -0.73 22.27 12.02
N PRO A 28 0.07 22.83 12.96
CA PRO A 28 1.12 23.82 12.68
C PRO A 28 2.31 23.24 11.91
N ALA A 29 2.94 24.09 11.09
CA ALA A 29 3.91 23.77 10.04
C ALA A 29 5.33 23.38 10.52
N GLU A 30 5.50 22.74 11.67
CA GLU A 30 6.84 22.50 12.26
C GLU A 30 7.27 21.04 12.43
N ILE A 31 6.49 20.05 11.96
CA ILE A 31 6.84 18.62 12.14
C ILE A 31 6.68 17.81 10.84
N THR A 32 7.29 18.28 9.74
CA THR A 32 7.59 17.41 8.58
C THR A 32 8.93 17.80 7.97
N THR A 33 10.01 17.25 8.49
CA THR A 33 11.24 17.15 7.70
C THR A 33 11.09 15.94 6.79
N ASP A 34 11.08 16.21 5.49
CA ASP A 34 11.23 15.26 4.37
C ASP A 34 9.98 14.74 3.63
N TYR A 35 8.99 15.60 3.39
CA TYR A 35 8.24 15.72 2.12
C TYR A 35 7.65 17.14 2.09
N ARG A 36 7.87 17.93 1.03
CA ARG A 36 7.45 19.35 1.04
C ARG A 36 5.92 19.45 1.18
N GLU A 37 5.49 20.24 2.16
CA GLU A 37 4.14 20.32 2.74
C GLU A 37 2.93 20.63 1.81
N LEU A 38 3.07 20.68 0.49
CA LEU A 38 2.01 21.17 -0.42
C LEU A 38 1.20 20.06 -1.12
N GLY A 39 1.84 18.94 -1.51
CA GLY A 39 1.20 17.86 -2.26
C GLY A 39 0.13 17.09 -1.47
N PRO A 40 0.48 16.47 -0.32
CA PRO A 40 -0.44 15.65 0.47
C PRO A 40 -1.64 16.43 1.03
N ARG A 41 -1.45 17.70 1.44
CA ARG A 41 -2.52 18.57 1.95
C ARG A 41 -3.60 18.85 0.89
N THR A 42 -3.21 19.02 -0.37
CA THR A 42 -4.13 19.35 -1.46
C THR A 42 -4.88 18.11 -1.98
N ILE A 43 -4.21 16.95 -2.09
CA ILE A 43 -4.86 15.68 -2.48
C ILE A 43 -5.96 15.31 -1.48
N ARG A 44 -5.67 15.44 -0.18
CA ARG A 44 -6.66 15.20 0.89
C ARG A 44 -7.88 16.11 0.73
N SER A 45 -7.68 17.40 0.42
CA SER A 45 -8.79 18.34 0.20
C SER A 45 -9.62 18.05 -1.06
N LEU A 46 -9.04 17.46 -2.11
CA LEU A 46 -9.74 17.25 -3.39
C LEU A 46 -10.74 16.07 -3.28
N CYS A 47 -10.33 14.95 -2.69
CA CYS A 47 -11.17 13.74 -2.61
C CYS A 47 -12.19 13.75 -1.46
N ILE A 48 -12.03 14.64 -0.47
CA ILE A 48 -12.76 14.57 0.81
C ILE A 48 -14.28 14.63 0.65
N ASN A 49 -14.79 15.48 -0.24
CA ASN A 49 -16.24 15.67 -0.37
C ASN A 49 -16.94 14.44 -0.98
N SER A 50 -16.33 13.81 -1.98
CA SER A 50 -16.86 12.57 -2.57
C SER A 50 -16.78 11.42 -1.59
N LEU A 51 -15.67 11.29 -0.85
CA LEU A 51 -15.50 10.26 0.16
C LEU A 51 -16.49 10.43 1.32
N ILE A 52 -16.62 11.63 1.89
CA ILE A 52 -17.62 11.94 2.93
C ILE A 52 -19.02 11.55 2.45
N PHE A 53 -19.39 11.95 1.24
CA PHE A 53 -20.71 11.59 0.70
C PHE A 53 -20.90 10.06 0.63
N ILE A 54 -19.90 9.32 0.14
CA ILE A 54 -19.94 7.86 0.07
C ILE A 54 -20.08 7.26 1.47
N PHE A 55 -19.31 7.74 2.45
CA PHE A 55 -19.38 7.29 3.85
C PHE A 55 -20.74 7.55 4.49
N GLU A 56 -21.29 8.76 4.33
CA GLU A 56 -22.58 9.14 4.92
C GLU A 56 -23.78 8.42 4.29
N ASN A 57 -23.66 8.01 3.02
CA ASN A 57 -24.78 7.51 2.23
C ASN A 57 -24.67 6.03 1.82
N SER A 58 -23.68 5.30 2.35
CA SER A 58 -23.48 3.87 2.06
C SER A 58 -23.33 3.07 3.34
N LYS A 59 -23.80 1.81 3.32
CA LYS A 59 -23.44 0.83 4.34
C LYS A 59 -22.06 0.26 4.04
N LEU A 60 -21.01 0.99 4.40
CA LEU A 60 -19.64 0.49 4.25
C LEU A 60 -19.29 -0.42 5.42
N THR A 61 -18.60 -1.51 5.11
CA THR A 61 -17.91 -2.35 6.09
C THR A 61 -16.42 -2.27 5.82
N PRO A 62 -15.55 -2.48 6.82
CA PRO A 62 -14.11 -2.59 6.62
C PRO A 62 -13.76 -3.60 5.51
N TRP A 63 -14.48 -4.73 5.47
CA TRP A 63 -14.35 -5.73 4.41
C TRP A 63 -14.70 -5.21 3.01
N LYS A 64 -15.73 -4.36 2.88
CA LYS A 64 -16.11 -3.76 1.59
C LYS A 64 -15.05 -2.79 1.08
N VAL A 65 -14.44 -2.01 1.99
CA VAL A 65 -13.34 -1.09 1.67
C VAL A 65 -12.05 -1.85 1.34
N CYS A 66 -11.67 -2.82 2.18
CA CYS A 66 -10.56 -3.76 1.95
C CYS A 66 -10.71 -4.48 0.61
N GLY A 67 -11.86 -5.09 0.35
CA GLY A 67 -12.13 -5.80 -0.89
C GLY A 67 -12.11 -4.93 -2.15
N GLN A 68 -12.41 -3.63 -2.02
CA GLN A 68 -12.29 -2.67 -3.12
C GLN A 68 -10.83 -2.24 -3.36
N LEU A 69 -10.06 -1.98 -2.31
CA LEU A 69 -8.66 -1.53 -2.43
C LEU A 69 -7.72 -2.65 -2.83
N PHE A 70 -7.90 -3.83 -2.24
CA PHE A 70 -6.99 -4.95 -2.40
C PHE A 70 -7.47 -6.00 -3.41
N GLN A 71 -8.71 -5.84 -3.91
CA GLN A 71 -9.31 -6.73 -4.90
C GLN A 71 -8.91 -8.19 -4.60
N SER A 72 -9.22 -8.76 -3.42
CA SER A 72 -8.84 -10.17 -3.09
C SER A 72 -9.83 -10.90 -2.13
N ASN A 73 -9.64 -12.22 -1.99
CA ASN A 73 -10.32 -13.13 -1.06
C ASN A 73 -9.61 -13.19 0.33
N ASP A 74 -8.56 -12.39 0.52
CA ASP A 74 -7.73 -12.37 1.74
C ASP A 74 -8.24 -11.35 2.76
N CYS A 75 -9.23 -10.54 2.40
CA CYS A 75 -10.12 -9.88 3.34
C CYS A 75 -11.13 -10.95 3.81
N PHE A 76 -10.85 -11.63 4.94
CA PHE A 76 -11.74 -12.64 5.50
C PHE A 76 -13.17 -12.06 5.62
N GLY A 77 -14.17 -12.75 5.07
CA GLY A 77 -15.56 -12.27 5.09
C GLY A 77 -15.96 -11.24 4.01
N TYR A 78 -15.04 -10.70 3.20
CA TYR A 78 -15.44 -9.91 2.02
C TYR A 78 -16.13 -10.81 0.99
N LYS A 79 -17.44 -10.63 0.85
CA LYS A 79 -18.21 -11.14 -0.28
C LYS A 79 -18.43 -9.97 -1.23
N PRO A 80 -17.84 -9.97 -2.44
CA PRO A 80 -18.16 -8.95 -3.42
C PRO A 80 -19.67 -8.95 -3.68
N ASP A 81 -20.25 -7.77 -3.91
CA ASP A 81 -21.66 -7.65 -4.29
C ASP A 81 -21.86 -8.47 -5.57
N GLU A 82 -22.44 -9.67 -5.44
CA GLU A 82 -22.60 -10.59 -6.55
C GLU A 82 -23.78 -10.16 -7.44
N TRP A 83 -23.50 -9.92 -8.72
CA TRP A 83 -24.51 -9.58 -9.71
C TRP A 83 -24.19 -10.17 -11.08
N SER A 84 -25.22 -10.27 -11.91
CA SER A 84 -25.09 -10.74 -13.27
C SER A 84 -25.86 -9.86 -14.25
N VAL A 85 -25.35 -9.77 -15.47
CA VAL A 85 -26.03 -9.14 -16.60
C VAL A 85 -26.83 -10.20 -17.35
N ASP A 86 -28.06 -9.87 -17.75
CA ASP A 86 -28.87 -10.75 -18.59
C ASP A 86 -28.29 -10.81 -20.01
N ILE A 87 -27.88 -12.00 -20.42
CA ILE A 87 -27.27 -12.27 -21.73
C ILE A 87 -28.24 -13.19 -22.49
N PRO A 88 -29.04 -12.67 -23.45
CA PRO A 88 -30.12 -13.43 -24.08
C PRO A 88 -29.64 -14.73 -24.73
N PRO A 89 -30.25 -15.90 -24.52
CA PRO A 89 -29.77 -17.16 -25.10
C PRO A 89 -29.73 -17.11 -26.64
N ARG A 90 -28.76 -17.82 -27.24
CA ARG A 90 -28.60 -17.87 -28.70
C ARG A 90 -29.78 -18.60 -29.33
N LYS A 91 -30.52 -17.96 -30.23
CA LYS A 91 -31.29 -18.68 -31.26
C LYS A 91 -30.28 -19.22 -32.28
N SER A 92 -30.31 -20.53 -32.57
CA SER A 92 -29.38 -21.12 -33.54
C SER A 92 -29.55 -20.41 -34.89
N LEU A 93 -28.54 -19.64 -35.30
CA LEU A 93 -28.39 -19.28 -36.69
C LEU A 93 -27.84 -20.53 -37.38
N ALA A 94 -28.75 -21.43 -37.76
CA ALA A 94 -28.45 -22.55 -38.64
C ALA A 94 -28.00 -21.98 -40.00
N GLY A 95 -26.77 -22.30 -40.40
CA GLY A 95 -26.23 -21.96 -41.72
C GLY A 95 -25.13 -20.88 -41.70
N GLU A 96 -23.95 -21.20 -41.16
CA GLU A 96 -22.73 -20.47 -41.55
C GLU A 96 -22.34 -20.91 -42.97
N GLN A 97 -22.52 -20.01 -43.94
CA GLN A 97 -22.00 -20.21 -45.30
C GLN A 97 -20.47 -20.27 -45.27
N LYS A 98 -19.89 -21.25 -45.99
CA LYS A 98 -18.45 -21.32 -46.27
C LYS A 98 -17.98 -19.98 -46.86
N PRO A 99 -16.78 -19.49 -46.48
CA PRO A 99 -16.28 -18.22 -46.98
C PRO A 99 -16.16 -18.27 -48.50
N VAL A 100 -16.93 -17.42 -49.18
CA VAL A 100 -16.80 -17.18 -50.62
C VAL A 100 -15.40 -16.61 -50.85
N HIS A 101 -14.65 -17.22 -51.78
CA HIS A 101 -13.38 -16.68 -52.26
C HIS A 101 -13.63 -15.28 -52.82
N GLN A 102 -13.20 -14.23 -52.11
CA GLN A 102 -13.30 -12.86 -52.60
C GLN A 102 -12.00 -12.08 -52.36
N THR A 103 -11.82 -11.15 -53.28
CA THR A 103 -10.64 -10.39 -53.71
C THR A 103 -9.81 -9.78 -52.57
N ARG A 104 -8.47 -9.82 -52.74
CA ARG A 104 -7.50 -9.15 -51.85
C ARG A 104 -7.78 -7.64 -51.83
N SER A 105 -8.49 -7.20 -50.81
CA SER A 105 -8.67 -5.79 -50.52
C SER A 105 -7.48 -5.25 -49.72
N LYS A 106 -7.15 -3.97 -49.94
CA LYS A 106 -6.07 -3.29 -49.23
C LYS A 106 -6.42 -3.20 -47.74
N PRO A 107 -5.49 -3.51 -46.82
CA PRO A 107 -5.75 -3.32 -45.40
C PRO A 107 -5.81 -1.82 -45.06
N LEU A 108 -6.77 -1.45 -44.21
CA LEU A 108 -6.82 -0.16 -43.52
C LEU A 108 -5.62 0.00 -42.59
N THR A 109 -5.19 1.22 -42.34
CA THR A 109 -4.19 1.59 -41.33
C THR A 109 -4.86 2.41 -40.25
N VAL A 110 -4.86 1.87 -39.02
CA VAL A 110 -5.42 2.54 -37.84
C VAL A 110 -4.27 2.98 -36.95
N LEU A 111 -4.27 4.24 -36.54
CA LEU A 111 -3.34 4.77 -35.55
C LEU A 111 -3.94 4.60 -34.15
N GLN A 112 -3.16 4.10 -33.19
CA GLN A 112 -3.50 4.18 -31.77
C GLN A 112 -2.52 5.10 -31.04
N VAL A 113 -3.06 6.00 -30.24
CA VAL A 113 -2.37 6.89 -29.30
C VAL A 113 -3.02 6.72 -27.93
N THR A 114 -2.23 6.75 -26.86
CA THR A 114 -2.71 6.57 -25.48
C THR A 114 -1.70 7.19 -24.52
N ASP A 115 -2.16 7.60 -23.35
CA ASP A 115 -1.31 8.01 -22.22
C ASP A 115 -0.36 9.14 -22.64
N ILE A 116 -0.97 10.25 -23.12
CA ILE A 116 -0.22 11.44 -23.54
C ILE A 116 0.35 12.15 -22.31
N HIS A 117 -0.40 12.19 -21.20
CA HIS A 117 -0.05 12.89 -19.97
C HIS A 117 0.66 14.22 -20.25
N HIS A 118 -0.07 15.15 -20.86
CA HIS A 118 0.49 16.45 -21.17
C HIS A 118 0.61 17.28 -19.90
N ASP A 119 1.85 17.58 -19.52
CA ASP A 119 2.18 18.50 -18.43
C ASP A 119 2.29 19.95 -18.96
N PRO A 120 1.35 20.85 -18.61
CA PRO A 120 1.39 22.26 -19.00
C PRO A 120 2.45 23.08 -18.23
N LYS A 121 3.00 22.56 -17.15
CA LYS A 121 4.06 23.17 -16.31
C LYS A 121 5.45 22.60 -16.57
N TYR A 122 5.61 21.61 -17.45
CA TYR A 122 6.92 21.07 -17.79
C TYR A 122 7.91 22.19 -18.18
N ALA A 123 9.12 22.11 -17.65
CA ALA A 123 10.17 23.09 -17.87
C ALA A 123 11.55 22.40 -18.03
N PRO A 124 12.18 22.48 -19.20
CA PRO A 124 13.54 21.98 -19.40
C PRO A 124 14.53 22.57 -18.38
N GLY A 125 15.47 21.75 -17.92
CA GLY A 125 16.51 22.11 -16.94
C GLY A 125 16.07 22.07 -15.46
N THR A 126 14.78 21.83 -15.18
CA THR A 126 14.28 21.67 -13.80
C THR A 126 14.60 20.28 -13.26
N ASN A 127 14.60 20.11 -11.93
CA ASN A 127 15.04 18.85 -11.31
C ASN A 127 14.11 17.68 -11.69
N THR A 128 14.71 16.58 -12.16
CA THR A 128 14.03 15.32 -12.49
C THR A 128 13.75 14.46 -11.25
N HIS A 129 14.50 14.67 -10.15
CA HIS A 129 14.40 13.93 -8.89
C HIS A 129 14.07 14.90 -7.74
N CYS A 130 12.84 15.40 -7.73
CA CYS A 130 12.40 16.48 -6.86
C CYS A 130 11.80 16.04 -5.51
N GLY A 131 11.66 14.73 -5.26
CA GLY A 131 11.02 14.18 -4.06
C GLY A 131 9.48 14.29 -4.06
N GLU A 132 8.88 14.65 -5.20
CA GLU A 132 7.42 14.69 -5.41
C GLU A 132 7.01 13.60 -6.41
N PRO A 133 5.71 13.22 -6.48
CA PRO A 133 5.27 12.18 -7.42
C PRO A 133 5.40 12.55 -8.90
N LEU A 134 5.54 13.84 -9.23
CA LEU A 134 5.81 14.35 -10.59
C LEU A 134 6.79 15.53 -10.51
N CYS A 135 7.86 15.45 -11.30
CA CYS A 135 8.94 16.42 -11.36
C CYS A 135 9.04 17.10 -12.74
N CYS A 136 10.17 17.72 -13.06
CA CYS A 136 10.40 18.45 -14.32
C CYS A 136 9.49 19.67 -14.55
N ARG A 137 8.93 20.27 -13.49
CA ARG A 137 7.98 21.38 -13.60
C ARG A 137 8.61 22.69 -13.15
N LYS A 138 8.00 23.81 -13.55
CA LYS A 138 8.41 25.16 -13.10
C LYS A 138 8.40 25.33 -11.58
N ASP A 139 7.55 24.59 -10.88
CA ASP A 139 7.45 24.54 -9.43
C ASP A 139 8.36 23.47 -8.79
N SER A 140 9.07 22.66 -9.59
CA SER A 140 10.14 21.78 -9.09
C SER A 140 11.38 22.61 -8.70
N PRO A 141 12.17 22.15 -7.70
CA PRO A 141 13.47 22.76 -7.40
C PRO A 141 14.37 22.86 -8.63
N ALA A 142 15.25 23.85 -8.66
CA ALA A 142 16.31 23.90 -9.66
C ALA A 142 17.20 22.67 -9.56
N SER A 143 17.71 22.18 -10.70
CA SER A 143 18.65 21.06 -10.69
C SER A 143 19.90 21.41 -9.88
N GLN A 144 20.32 20.52 -8.99
CA GLN A 144 21.52 20.70 -8.17
C GLN A 144 22.80 20.25 -8.90
N THR A 145 22.67 19.51 -10.00
CA THR A 145 23.79 18.99 -10.82
C THR A 145 23.45 19.04 -12.30
N GLU A 146 24.45 18.98 -13.19
CA GLU A 146 24.22 18.93 -14.65
C GLU A 146 23.49 17.66 -15.10
N ASN A 147 23.51 16.58 -14.31
CA ASN A 147 22.94 15.28 -14.65
C ASN A 147 21.46 15.10 -14.28
N ASN A 148 20.87 16.01 -13.49
CA ASN A 148 19.50 15.87 -12.98
C ASN A 148 18.53 16.94 -13.57
N GLY A 149 18.95 17.63 -14.63
CA GLY A 149 18.11 18.61 -15.32
C GLY A 149 17.23 17.95 -16.38
N ALA A 150 15.94 18.29 -16.38
CA ALA A 150 14.96 17.78 -17.33
C ALA A 150 15.36 18.11 -18.77
N GLY A 151 15.24 17.12 -19.67
CA GLY A 151 15.52 17.31 -21.09
C GLY A 151 14.62 18.35 -21.77
N TYR A 152 14.95 18.71 -23.02
CA TYR A 152 14.08 19.60 -23.80
C TYR A 152 12.83 18.88 -24.28
N TRP A 153 12.96 17.62 -24.71
CA TRP A 153 11.85 16.87 -25.32
C TRP A 153 10.99 16.14 -24.28
N SER A 154 11.62 15.56 -23.27
CA SER A 154 11.02 15.02 -22.04
C SER A 154 12.16 14.52 -21.13
N ASP A 155 11.79 13.90 -20.00
CA ASP A 155 12.66 13.06 -19.17
C ASP A 155 11.99 11.69 -18.87
N TYR A 156 12.77 10.69 -18.42
CA TYR A 156 12.26 9.35 -18.12
C TYR A 156 11.38 9.29 -16.86
N GLN A 157 11.48 10.27 -15.96
CA GLN A 157 10.70 10.35 -14.72
C GLN A 157 9.55 11.39 -14.78
N CYS A 158 9.22 11.88 -15.97
CA CYS A 158 8.36 13.04 -16.13
C CYS A 158 7.35 12.90 -17.27
N ASP A 159 6.30 13.71 -17.19
CA ASP A 159 5.24 13.82 -18.17
C ASP A 159 5.60 14.73 -19.36
N LEU A 160 4.80 14.71 -20.43
CA LEU A 160 5.19 15.25 -21.72
C LEU A 160 4.90 16.76 -21.86
N PRO A 161 5.86 17.58 -22.32
CA PRO A 161 5.58 18.96 -22.67
C PRO A 161 4.79 19.07 -23.98
N PHE A 162 4.02 20.16 -24.14
CA PHE A 162 3.13 20.34 -25.29
C PHE A 162 3.85 20.31 -26.65
N HIS A 163 5.04 20.91 -26.73
CA HIS A 163 5.80 20.96 -27.99
C HIS A 163 6.25 19.57 -28.44
N PHE A 164 6.49 18.65 -27.49
CA PHE A 164 6.75 17.25 -27.81
C PHE A 164 5.49 16.61 -28.39
N VAL A 165 4.32 16.77 -27.76
CA VAL A 165 3.04 16.21 -28.24
C VAL A 165 2.68 16.72 -29.65
N ASP A 166 2.81 18.02 -29.92
CA ASP A 166 2.60 18.60 -31.26
C ASP A 166 3.57 18.02 -32.28
N LYS A 167 4.87 17.96 -31.94
CA LYS A 167 5.88 17.46 -32.87
C LYS A 167 5.70 15.97 -33.15
N MET A 168 5.41 15.19 -32.13
CA MET A 168 5.07 13.78 -32.22
C MET A 168 3.93 13.55 -33.21
N LEU A 169 2.78 14.21 -33.03
CA LEU A 169 1.62 14.00 -33.91
C LEU A 169 1.89 14.40 -35.36
N ARG A 170 2.69 15.44 -35.58
CA ARG A 170 3.12 15.87 -36.94
C ARG A 170 4.05 14.87 -37.61
N GLU A 171 4.99 14.28 -36.87
CA GLU A 171 5.89 13.26 -37.40
C GLU A 171 5.14 11.97 -37.79
N ILE A 172 4.09 11.61 -37.04
CA ILE A 172 3.24 10.46 -37.40
C ILE A 172 2.62 10.66 -38.77
N ILE A 173 1.90 11.77 -38.97
CA ILE A 173 1.16 11.96 -40.21
C ILE A 173 2.11 12.15 -41.40
N HIS A 174 3.32 12.65 -41.16
CA HIS A 174 4.37 12.71 -42.15
C HIS A 174 4.86 11.30 -42.57
N LYS A 175 5.12 10.40 -41.60
CA LYS A 175 5.58 9.02 -41.88
C LYS A 175 4.45 8.09 -42.35
N HIS A 176 3.23 8.37 -41.92
CA HIS A 176 2.04 7.56 -42.16
C HIS A 176 0.91 8.42 -42.75
N PRO A 177 1.05 8.89 -44.01
CA PRO A 177 0.08 9.81 -44.62
C PRO A 177 -1.29 9.16 -44.93
N ASN A 178 -1.39 7.83 -44.84
CA ASN A 178 -2.59 7.07 -45.20
C ASN A 178 -3.24 6.40 -43.97
N ILE A 179 -3.50 7.18 -42.91
CA ILE A 179 -4.24 6.71 -41.73
C ILE A 179 -5.74 6.84 -42.00
N ASP A 180 -6.47 5.74 -41.88
CA ASP A 180 -7.92 5.70 -42.12
C ASP A 180 -8.73 6.26 -40.94
N TYR A 181 -8.28 5.99 -39.71
CA TYR A 181 -8.83 6.57 -38.48
C TYR A 181 -7.86 6.39 -37.30
N VAL A 182 -8.11 7.12 -36.21
CA VAL A 182 -7.29 7.16 -35.01
C VAL A 182 -8.08 6.68 -33.79
N TYR A 183 -7.46 5.90 -32.91
CA TYR A 183 -7.92 5.57 -31.57
C TYR A 183 -7.08 6.38 -30.57
N MET A 184 -7.73 7.13 -29.69
CA MET A 184 -7.08 7.87 -28.60
C MET A 184 -7.66 7.38 -27.26
N THR A 185 -6.94 6.53 -26.52
CA THR A 185 -7.51 5.77 -25.41
C THR A 185 -7.34 6.39 -24.03
N GLY A 186 -7.39 7.73 -23.93
CA GLY A 186 -7.43 8.44 -22.64
C GLY A 186 -6.08 8.88 -22.10
N ASP A 187 -6.08 9.35 -20.85
CA ASP A 187 -4.93 9.83 -20.09
C ASP A 187 -4.17 10.98 -20.79
N ILE A 188 -4.91 12.06 -20.99
CA ILE A 188 -4.41 13.33 -21.52
C ILE A 188 -3.80 14.21 -20.42
N VAL A 189 -4.32 14.13 -19.20
CA VAL A 189 -3.93 14.99 -18.06
C VAL A 189 -2.71 14.39 -17.34
N ASP A 190 -1.83 15.26 -16.83
CA ASP A 190 -0.60 14.88 -16.13
C ASP A 190 -0.83 14.15 -14.78
N HIS A 191 0.26 13.70 -14.16
CA HIS A 191 0.32 13.05 -12.85
C HIS A 191 0.45 14.04 -11.68
N ALA A 192 0.32 15.36 -11.89
CA ALA A 192 0.26 16.34 -10.79
C ALA A 192 -1.14 16.35 -10.14
N ILE A 193 -1.56 15.20 -9.64
CA ILE A 193 -2.91 14.92 -9.15
C ILE A 193 -3.35 15.88 -8.02
N TRP A 194 -2.39 16.43 -7.28
CA TRP A 194 -2.61 17.41 -6.21
C TRP A 194 -2.95 18.82 -6.71
N GLN A 195 -2.83 19.10 -8.01
CA GLN A 195 -3.11 20.41 -8.62
C GLN A 195 -4.20 20.33 -9.70
N THR A 196 -5.07 19.32 -9.63
CA THR A 196 -6.17 19.12 -10.58
C THR A 196 -7.43 19.89 -10.17
N SER A 197 -8.18 20.36 -11.17
CA SER A 197 -9.52 20.94 -11.03
C SER A 197 -10.29 20.73 -12.33
N PRO A 198 -11.64 20.78 -12.34
CA PRO A 198 -12.41 20.75 -13.58
C PRO A 198 -11.92 21.78 -14.61
N GLU A 199 -11.55 22.98 -14.17
CA GLU A 199 -11.06 24.06 -15.03
C GLU A 199 -9.65 23.80 -15.58
N SER A 200 -8.71 23.33 -14.74
CA SER A 200 -7.34 23.05 -15.19
C SER A 200 -7.31 21.85 -16.13
N ASN A 201 -7.99 20.76 -15.78
CA ASN A 201 -8.10 19.56 -16.62
C ASN A 201 -8.79 19.88 -17.95
N SER A 202 -9.88 20.66 -17.93
CA SER A 202 -10.57 21.10 -19.15
C SER A 202 -9.62 21.81 -20.13
N LYS A 203 -8.73 22.67 -19.64
CA LYS A 203 -7.78 23.40 -20.50
C LYS A 203 -6.83 22.44 -21.22
N VAL A 204 -6.27 21.47 -20.50
CA VAL A 204 -5.36 20.46 -21.06
C VAL A 204 -6.10 19.59 -22.10
N ILE A 205 -7.30 19.10 -21.76
CA ILE A 205 -8.14 18.27 -22.65
C ILE A 205 -8.51 19.04 -23.93
N ILE A 206 -8.93 20.30 -23.80
CA ILE A 206 -9.26 21.15 -24.95
C ILE A 206 -8.02 21.35 -25.84
N GLN A 207 -6.87 21.67 -25.24
CA GLN A 207 -5.64 21.95 -25.97
C GLN A 207 -5.18 20.74 -26.78
N VAL A 208 -5.13 19.56 -26.17
CA VAL A 208 -4.71 18.32 -26.85
C VAL A 208 -5.75 17.90 -27.90
N THR A 209 -7.06 17.96 -27.59
CA THR A 209 -8.09 17.57 -28.56
C THR A 209 -8.12 18.49 -29.78
N LYS A 210 -7.94 19.81 -29.59
CA LYS A 210 -7.80 20.76 -30.72
C LYS A 210 -6.56 20.51 -31.56
N LEU A 211 -5.48 20.03 -30.96
CA LEU A 211 -4.30 19.60 -31.69
C LEU A 211 -4.62 18.37 -32.57
N PHE A 212 -5.34 17.38 -32.07
CA PHE A 212 -5.85 16.26 -32.89
C PHE A 212 -6.73 16.75 -34.05
N GLN A 213 -7.67 17.66 -33.80
CA GLN A 213 -8.49 18.26 -34.87
C GLN A 213 -7.64 18.96 -35.95
N LYS A 214 -6.57 19.65 -35.54
CA LYS A 214 -5.65 20.35 -36.45
C LYS A 214 -4.78 19.39 -37.27
N VAL A 215 -4.29 18.30 -36.65
CA VAL A 215 -3.42 17.32 -37.31
C VAL A 215 -4.23 16.34 -38.17
N PHE A 216 -5.44 15.99 -37.74
CA PHE A 216 -6.32 15.02 -38.39
C PHE A 216 -7.65 15.66 -38.86
N PRO A 217 -7.63 16.69 -39.73
CA PRO A 217 -8.84 17.41 -40.12
C PRO A 217 -9.83 16.57 -40.95
N ASN A 218 -9.33 15.53 -41.63
CA ASN A 218 -10.13 14.66 -42.50
C ASN A 218 -10.11 13.19 -42.05
N THR A 219 -9.47 12.89 -40.91
CA THR A 219 -9.31 11.53 -40.39
C THR A 219 -10.06 11.45 -39.07
N PRO A 220 -11.07 10.59 -38.92
CA PRO A 220 -11.85 10.54 -37.70
C PRO A 220 -11.01 9.99 -36.54
N VAL A 221 -11.16 10.63 -35.37
CA VAL A 221 -10.52 10.23 -34.12
C VAL A 221 -11.60 9.74 -33.16
N TYR A 222 -11.41 8.54 -32.61
CA TYR A 222 -12.30 7.93 -31.63
C TYR A 222 -11.63 7.90 -30.27
N PHE A 223 -12.13 8.70 -29.35
CA PHE A 223 -11.58 8.87 -28.01
C PHE A 223 -12.23 7.91 -27.01
N ALA A 224 -11.45 7.40 -26.06
CA ALA A 224 -11.92 6.86 -24.78
C ALA A 224 -11.45 7.79 -23.65
N LEU A 225 -12.14 7.75 -22.50
CA LEU A 225 -11.73 8.46 -21.29
C LEU A 225 -10.77 7.58 -20.49
N GLY A 226 -9.66 8.13 -20.03
CA GLY A 226 -8.75 7.51 -19.08
C GLY A 226 -9.07 7.90 -17.65
N ASN A 227 -8.26 7.44 -16.70
CA ASN A 227 -8.53 7.67 -15.28
C ASN A 227 -8.02 9.04 -14.78
N HIS A 228 -7.15 9.72 -15.55
CA HIS A 228 -6.60 11.05 -15.24
C HIS A 228 -7.47 12.24 -15.68
N GLU A 229 -8.44 12.05 -16.57
CA GLU A 229 -9.33 13.15 -17.00
C GLU A 229 -10.18 13.82 -15.90
N PRO A 230 -10.76 13.10 -14.91
CA PRO A 230 -11.61 13.72 -13.91
C PRO A 230 -10.80 14.47 -12.85
N SER A 231 -11.48 15.35 -12.13
CA SER A 231 -10.97 15.94 -10.91
C SER A 231 -12.05 15.78 -9.83
N PRO A 232 -11.78 15.05 -8.73
CA PRO A 232 -10.53 14.36 -8.42
C PRO A 232 -10.25 13.17 -9.34
N ILE A 233 -8.97 12.78 -9.46
CA ILE A 233 -8.51 11.65 -10.27
C ILE A 233 -9.30 10.36 -9.94
N ASN A 234 -9.52 9.48 -10.92
CA ASN A 234 -10.22 8.19 -10.83
C ASN A 234 -11.72 8.26 -10.51
N LEU A 235 -12.26 9.39 -10.04
CA LEU A 235 -13.63 9.48 -9.53
C LEU A 235 -14.64 9.67 -10.65
N PHE A 236 -15.07 8.57 -11.25
CA PHE A 236 -16.13 8.54 -12.25
C PHE A 236 -17.48 8.19 -11.62
N THR A 237 -18.32 9.20 -11.41
CA THR A 237 -19.74 8.98 -11.11
C THR A 237 -20.47 8.50 -12.37
N SER A 238 -21.28 7.45 -12.28
CA SER A 238 -22.22 7.13 -13.35
C SER A 238 -23.41 8.09 -13.30
N VAL A 239 -23.63 8.90 -14.33
CA VAL A 239 -24.89 9.65 -14.49
C VAL A 239 -25.91 8.74 -15.20
N ASN A 240 -27.15 8.75 -14.75
CA ASN A 240 -28.10 7.69 -15.11
C ASN A 240 -28.55 7.74 -16.58
N PHE A 241 -28.30 6.67 -17.34
CA PHE A 241 -29.04 6.38 -18.58
C PHE A 241 -30.41 5.71 -18.29
N LEU A 242 -30.62 5.16 -17.09
CA LEU A 242 -31.83 4.40 -16.73
C LEU A 242 -33.05 5.27 -16.34
N SER A 243 -32.89 6.59 -16.22
CA SER A 243 -34.04 7.50 -15.99
C SER A 243 -35.08 7.43 -17.13
N PHE A 244 -34.68 7.02 -18.33
CA PHE A 244 -35.56 6.84 -19.48
C PHE A 244 -36.38 5.54 -19.48
N PHE A 245 -35.94 4.49 -18.75
CA PHE A 245 -36.56 3.15 -18.80
C PHE A 245 -37.08 2.65 -17.45
N SER A 246 -36.77 3.33 -16.34
CA SER A 246 -37.30 3.01 -15.02
C SER A 246 -37.37 4.26 -14.13
N PRO A 247 -38.54 4.92 -14.03
CA PRO A 247 -38.70 6.18 -13.28
C PRO A 247 -38.37 6.08 -11.79
N GLN A 248 -38.28 4.87 -11.23
CA GLN A 248 -38.10 4.64 -9.80
C GLN A 248 -36.65 4.41 -9.33
N ARG A 249 -35.64 4.46 -10.21
CA ARG A 249 -34.23 4.31 -9.81
C ARG A 249 -33.39 5.44 -10.39
N ARG A 250 -33.38 6.61 -9.74
CA ARG A 250 -32.40 7.68 -9.99
C ARG A 250 -31.09 7.33 -9.26
N PHE A 251 -30.05 7.01 -10.02
CA PHE A 251 -28.66 6.91 -9.57
C PHE A 251 -27.83 7.90 -10.41
N PRO A 252 -27.11 8.87 -9.81
CA PRO A 252 -26.97 9.09 -8.38
C PRO A 252 -28.20 9.84 -7.79
N PRO A 253 -28.39 9.80 -6.46
CA PRO A 253 -29.43 10.57 -5.75
C PRO A 253 -29.40 12.07 -6.09
N GLN A 254 -30.52 12.78 -5.91
CA GLN A 254 -30.62 14.21 -6.22
C GLN A 254 -29.59 15.05 -5.43
N GLU A 255 -29.18 14.53 -4.28
CA GLU A 255 -28.21 15.07 -3.35
C GLU A 255 -26.79 15.11 -3.94
N VAL A 256 -26.41 14.15 -4.80
CA VAL A 256 -25.12 14.15 -5.51
C VAL A 256 -25.07 15.27 -6.56
N TRP A 257 -26.21 15.53 -7.21
CA TRP A 257 -26.36 16.60 -8.18
C TRP A 257 -26.34 17.99 -7.52
N SER A 258 -26.99 18.13 -6.37
CA SER A 258 -27.00 19.39 -5.62
C SER A 258 -25.65 19.75 -5.01
N ASN A 259 -24.79 18.76 -4.75
CA ASN A 259 -23.47 18.94 -4.12
C ASN A 259 -22.30 19.04 -5.11
N ASN A 260 -22.57 19.12 -6.43
CA ASN A 260 -21.57 19.25 -7.49
C ASN A 260 -20.46 18.15 -7.47
N LEU A 261 -20.84 16.92 -7.09
CA LEU A 261 -19.92 15.78 -6.97
C LEU A 261 -19.84 14.92 -8.26
N THR A 262 -20.46 15.36 -9.35
CA THR A 262 -20.57 14.58 -10.59
C THR A 262 -19.45 14.89 -11.57
N VAL A 263 -19.10 13.89 -12.38
CA VAL A 263 -18.16 14.02 -13.51
C VAL A 263 -18.86 14.48 -14.80
N GLU A 264 -20.09 15.01 -14.71
CA GLU A 264 -20.91 15.38 -15.88
C GLU A 264 -20.24 16.45 -16.74
N TRP A 265 -19.52 17.39 -16.12
CA TRP A 265 -18.77 18.44 -16.81
C TRP A 265 -17.80 17.85 -17.86
N LEU A 266 -17.14 16.74 -17.53
CA LEU A 266 -16.18 16.07 -18.40
C LEU A 266 -16.89 15.38 -19.57
N TYR A 267 -18.03 14.75 -19.32
CA TYR A 267 -18.81 14.09 -20.38
C TYR A 267 -19.37 15.10 -21.39
N LYS A 268 -19.90 16.23 -20.90
CA LYS A 268 -20.37 17.34 -21.75
C LYS A 268 -19.23 17.94 -22.55
N LEU A 269 -18.10 18.26 -21.89
CA LEU A 269 -16.91 18.76 -22.58
C LEU A 269 -16.42 17.81 -23.66
N SER A 270 -16.39 16.50 -23.37
CA SER A 270 -15.98 15.47 -24.32
C SER A 270 -16.95 15.38 -25.50
N ALA A 271 -18.25 15.43 -25.25
CA ALA A 271 -19.26 15.43 -26.32
C ALA A 271 -19.14 16.65 -27.23
N ASP A 272 -18.95 17.84 -26.66
CA ASP A 272 -18.75 19.08 -27.42
C ASP A 272 -17.50 18.99 -28.30
N LEU A 273 -16.37 18.58 -27.73
CA LEU A 273 -15.10 18.49 -28.45
C LEU A 273 -15.10 17.38 -29.52
N TRP A 274 -15.76 16.24 -29.25
CA TRP A 274 -15.75 15.07 -30.14
C TRP A 274 -16.91 15.06 -31.14
N SER A 275 -17.86 16.00 -31.03
CA SER A 275 -18.96 16.21 -32.00
C SER A 275 -18.50 16.36 -33.45
N HIS A 276 -17.26 16.83 -33.65
CA HIS A 276 -16.63 16.92 -34.97
C HIS A 276 -16.50 15.55 -35.67
N TRP A 277 -16.29 14.46 -34.91
CA TRP A 277 -16.07 13.11 -35.47
C TRP A 277 -17.23 12.14 -35.19
N LEU A 278 -18.16 12.50 -34.30
CA LEU A 278 -19.21 11.60 -33.81
C LEU A 278 -20.62 12.06 -34.24
N PRO A 279 -21.49 11.13 -34.65
CA PRO A 279 -22.88 11.45 -34.94
C PRO A 279 -23.68 11.69 -33.65
N GLN A 280 -24.80 12.41 -33.75
CA GLN A 280 -25.63 12.82 -32.61
C GLN A 280 -26.05 11.66 -31.68
N ASN A 281 -26.33 10.48 -32.25
CA ASN A 281 -26.71 9.31 -31.46
C ASN A 281 -25.56 8.73 -30.62
N SER A 282 -24.30 8.99 -31.00
CA SER A 282 -23.12 8.64 -30.19
C SER A 282 -22.92 9.66 -29.07
N LEU A 283 -23.18 10.95 -29.34
CA LEU A 283 -23.05 12.03 -28.35
C LEU A 283 -24.00 11.84 -27.16
N SER A 284 -25.25 11.42 -27.41
CA SER A 284 -26.23 11.23 -26.33
C SER A 284 -25.78 10.22 -25.26
N THR A 285 -25.16 9.10 -25.63
CA THR A 285 -24.64 8.13 -24.64
C THR A 285 -23.33 8.60 -24.02
N LEU A 286 -22.53 9.35 -24.76
CA LEU A 286 -21.29 9.95 -24.26
C LEU A 286 -21.58 10.96 -23.14
N GLU A 287 -22.51 11.89 -23.35
CA GLU A 287 -22.98 12.85 -22.33
C GLU A 287 -23.56 12.15 -21.09
N SER A 288 -24.18 10.99 -21.29
CA SER A 288 -24.86 10.25 -20.23
C SER A 288 -23.94 9.29 -19.46
N GLY A 289 -22.69 9.06 -19.85
CA GLY A 289 -21.90 8.04 -19.16
C GLY A 289 -20.46 7.85 -19.61
N GLY A 290 -19.95 8.70 -20.51
CA GLY A 290 -18.58 8.60 -21.01
C GLY A 290 -18.35 7.47 -22.01
N TYR A 291 -19.40 6.78 -22.47
CA TYR A 291 -19.31 5.64 -23.40
C TYR A 291 -20.19 5.84 -24.63
N TYR A 292 -19.82 5.25 -25.76
CA TYR A 292 -20.60 5.40 -26.98
C TYR A 292 -20.36 4.29 -28.01
N THR A 293 -21.18 4.27 -29.06
CA THR A 293 -20.93 3.44 -30.23
C THR A 293 -21.19 4.22 -31.51
N THR A 294 -20.39 3.97 -32.53
CA THR A 294 -20.56 4.57 -33.85
C THR A 294 -20.36 3.54 -34.95
N LEU A 295 -21.10 3.68 -36.05
CA LEU A 295 -20.93 2.86 -37.24
C LEU A 295 -19.91 3.57 -38.16
N VAL A 296 -18.70 3.01 -38.25
CA VAL A 296 -17.59 3.62 -39.02
C VAL A 296 -17.82 3.45 -40.51
N ARG A 297 -18.28 2.25 -40.91
CA ARG A 297 -18.62 1.90 -42.29
C ARG A 297 -19.62 0.76 -42.30
N LYS A 298 -20.16 0.43 -43.48
CA LYS A 298 -21.10 -0.69 -43.64
C LYS A 298 -20.53 -1.96 -43.00
N ASN A 299 -21.30 -2.57 -42.11
CA ASN A 299 -20.96 -3.79 -41.37
C ASN A 299 -19.75 -3.66 -40.41
N PHE A 300 -19.35 -2.45 -39.99
CA PHE A 300 -18.29 -2.26 -39.00
C PHE A 300 -18.59 -1.13 -38.02
N ARG A 301 -18.54 -1.46 -36.74
CA ARG A 301 -18.91 -0.63 -35.60
C ARG A 301 -17.74 -0.51 -34.63
N ILE A 302 -17.58 0.66 -34.05
CA ILE A 302 -16.74 0.85 -32.86
C ILE A 302 -17.66 1.00 -31.66
N VAL A 303 -17.27 0.40 -30.55
CA VAL A 303 -17.86 0.56 -29.23
C VAL A 303 -16.75 1.06 -28.32
N VAL A 304 -16.98 2.19 -27.66
CA VAL A 304 -16.07 2.76 -26.69
C VAL A 304 -16.72 2.64 -25.32
N LEU A 305 -16.01 1.98 -24.41
CA LEU A 305 -16.38 1.84 -23.02
C LEU A 305 -15.76 2.99 -22.21
N ASN A 306 -16.48 3.41 -21.18
CA ASN A 306 -15.84 4.09 -20.06
C ASN A 306 -15.42 2.98 -19.09
N SER A 307 -14.18 2.49 -19.20
CA SER A 307 -13.69 1.38 -18.37
C SER A 307 -13.31 1.80 -16.95
N ASN A 308 -13.25 3.10 -16.66
CA ASN A 308 -12.98 3.62 -15.31
C ASN A 308 -14.08 3.27 -14.30
N ILE A 309 -15.27 2.89 -14.77
CA ILE A 309 -16.35 2.40 -13.90
C ILE A 309 -16.12 0.98 -13.37
N CYS A 310 -15.06 0.30 -13.81
CA CYS A 310 -14.63 -0.93 -13.19
C CYS A 310 -13.30 -0.77 -12.44
N TYR A 311 -12.62 0.36 -12.59
CA TYR A 311 -11.32 0.59 -11.99
C TYR A 311 -11.40 0.59 -10.47
N PHE A 312 -10.55 -0.18 -9.80
CA PHE A 312 -10.69 -0.37 -8.35
C PHE A 312 -10.42 0.90 -7.54
N PHE A 313 -9.61 1.83 -8.06
CA PHE A 313 -9.43 3.15 -7.45
C PHE A 313 -10.59 4.14 -7.71
N ASN A 314 -11.61 3.76 -8.49
CA ASN A 314 -12.85 4.51 -8.56
C ASN A 314 -13.70 4.25 -7.30
N PHE A 315 -13.55 5.10 -6.29
CA PHE A 315 -14.20 4.90 -4.98
C PHE A 315 -15.73 4.97 -5.03
N TRP A 316 -16.35 5.47 -6.10
CA TRP A 316 -17.81 5.38 -6.28
C TRP A 316 -18.33 3.93 -6.35
N LEU A 317 -17.45 2.94 -6.57
CA LEU A 317 -17.80 1.53 -6.51
C LEU A 317 -18.08 1.04 -5.07
N LEU A 318 -17.58 1.73 -4.04
CA LEU A 318 -17.96 1.49 -2.65
C LEU A 318 -19.44 1.82 -2.40
N TYR A 319 -19.93 2.88 -3.04
CA TYR A 319 -21.33 3.29 -3.01
C TYR A 319 -22.20 2.27 -3.76
N ASN A 320 -21.87 1.97 -5.02
CA ASN A 320 -22.56 0.95 -5.80
C ASN A 320 -21.68 0.41 -6.94
N SER A 321 -21.33 -0.88 -6.86
CA SER A 321 -20.52 -1.59 -7.86
C SER A 321 -21.34 -2.33 -8.93
N ARG A 322 -22.67 -2.34 -8.83
CA ARG A 322 -23.56 -3.11 -9.72
C ARG A 322 -23.79 -2.40 -11.05
N ASP A 323 -23.14 -2.91 -12.10
CA ASP A 323 -23.19 -2.40 -13.48
C ASP A 323 -23.34 -0.86 -13.54
N PRO A 324 -22.34 -0.08 -13.07
CA PRO A 324 -22.47 1.37 -12.97
C PRO A 324 -22.88 2.00 -14.31
N GLY A 325 -23.91 2.84 -14.30
CA GLY A 325 -24.48 3.43 -15.51
C GLY A 325 -25.23 2.45 -16.43
N GLY A 326 -25.36 1.17 -16.06
CA GLY A 326 -25.95 0.13 -16.91
C GLY A 326 -25.13 -0.17 -18.17
N GLN A 327 -23.81 0.07 -18.12
CA GLN A 327 -22.94 0.03 -19.30
C GLN A 327 -22.81 -1.38 -19.89
N LEU A 328 -22.68 -2.43 -19.06
CA LEU A 328 -22.61 -3.80 -19.57
C LEU A 328 -23.96 -4.26 -20.12
N ALA A 329 -25.08 -3.89 -19.48
CA ALA A 329 -26.41 -4.12 -20.04
C ALA A 329 -26.61 -3.41 -21.38
N TRP A 330 -26.10 -2.18 -21.52
CA TRP A 330 -26.06 -1.45 -22.79
C TRP A 330 -25.19 -2.17 -23.83
N LEU A 331 -24.00 -2.64 -23.44
CA LEU A 331 -23.08 -3.36 -24.31
C LEU A 331 -23.73 -4.62 -24.89
N VAL A 332 -24.42 -5.41 -24.07
CA VAL A 332 -25.19 -6.59 -24.54
C VAL A 332 -26.20 -6.21 -25.61
N LYS A 333 -26.94 -5.10 -25.43
CA LYS A 333 -27.92 -4.61 -26.42
C LYS A 333 -27.25 -4.18 -27.71
N VAL A 334 -26.10 -3.47 -27.64
CA VAL A 334 -25.34 -3.03 -28.82
C VAL A 334 -24.81 -4.23 -29.58
N LEU A 335 -24.16 -5.18 -28.91
CA LEU A 335 -23.60 -6.39 -29.52
C LEU A 335 -24.70 -7.28 -30.12
N SER A 336 -25.85 -7.41 -29.47
CA SER A 336 -27.00 -8.13 -30.03
C SER A 336 -27.56 -7.48 -31.30
N LYS A 337 -27.56 -6.14 -31.38
CA LYS A 337 -27.95 -5.41 -32.60
C LYS A 337 -26.92 -5.58 -33.70
N ALA A 338 -25.63 -5.49 -33.37
CA ALA A 338 -24.53 -5.70 -34.31
C ALA A 338 -24.58 -7.11 -34.90
N GLU A 339 -24.83 -8.14 -34.08
CA GLU A 339 -25.03 -9.53 -34.53
C GLU A 339 -26.16 -9.65 -35.56
N LYS A 340 -27.36 -9.12 -35.24
CA LYS A 340 -28.52 -9.13 -36.16
C LYS A 340 -28.23 -8.44 -37.48
N LYS A 341 -27.42 -7.38 -37.44
CA LYS A 341 -27.01 -6.60 -38.62
C LYS A 341 -25.75 -7.15 -39.32
N LYS A 342 -25.17 -8.26 -38.82
CA LYS A 342 -23.91 -8.84 -39.31
C LYS A 342 -22.74 -7.83 -39.29
N GLU A 343 -22.76 -6.92 -38.32
CA GLU A 343 -21.70 -5.94 -38.09
C GLU A 343 -20.54 -6.59 -37.32
N LYS A 344 -19.31 -6.20 -37.66
CA LYS A 344 -18.10 -6.44 -36.87
C LYS A 344 -17.88 -5.29 -35.89
N VAL A 345 -17.25 -5.57 -34.75
CA VAL A 345 -17.14 -4.63 -33.63
C VAL A 345 -15.68 -4.51 -33.17
N HIS A 346 -15.17 -3.30 -33.01
CA HIS A 346 -14.01 -3.06 -32.15
C HIS A 346 -14.48 -2.49 -30.83
N ILE A 347 -13.92 -2.98 -29.71
CA ILE A 347 -14.17 -2.42 -28.38
C ILE A 347 -12.91 -1.68 -27.95
N LEU A 348 -13.08 -0.42 -27.55
CA LEU A 348 -12.05 0.44 -27.00
C LEU A 348 -12.36 0.73 -25.54
N GLY A 349 -11.33 0.90 -24.73
CA GLY A 349 -11.37 1.34 -23.35
C GLY A 349 -9.98 1.82 -22.93
N HIS A 350 -9.87 2.38 -21.73
CA HIS A 350 -8.59 2.73 -21.13
C HIS A 350 -8.10 1.57 -20.24
N ILE A 351 -8.62 1.47 -19.01
CA ILE A 351 -8.39 0.35 -18.08
C ILE A 351 -8.75 -1.00 -18.71
N TYR A 352 -7.83 -1.96 -18.71
CA TYR A 352 -8.04 -3.30 -19.25
C TYR A 352 -9.04 -4.12 -18.41
N PRO A 353 -10.21 -4.51 -18.96
CA PRO A 353 -11.21 -5.29 -18.22
C PRO A 353 -10.75 -6.65 -17.70
N GLY A 354 -9.75 -7.28 -18.34
CA GLY A 354 -9.22 -8.57 -17.94
C GLY A 354 -8.10 -8.47 -16.90
N GLY A 355 -7.58 -7.26 -16.69
CA GLY A 355 -6.48 -6.96 -15.79
C GLY A 355 -6.91 -6.91 -14.34
N GLU A 356 -5.93 -6.79 -13.46
CA GLU A 356 -6.14 -6.74 -12.01
C GLU A 356 -6.73 -5.40 -11.55
N ASP A 357 -6.64 -4.39 -12.41
CA ASP A 357 -7.16 -3.04 -12.16
C ASP A 357 -8.69 -2.93 -12.18
N CYS A 358 -9.36 -3.94 -12.76
CA CYS A 358 -10.81 -3.96 -12.90
C CYS A 358 -11.47 -4.84 -11.81
N GLN A 359 -12.58 -4.36 -11.26
CA GLN A 359 -13.32 -5.05 -10.21
C GLN A 359 -13.75 -6.45 -10.68
N HIS A 360 -13.49 -7.46 -9.84
CA HIS A 360 -13.66 -8.89 -10.20
C HIS A 360 -15.03 -9.24 -10.82
N VAL A 361 -16.13 -8.80 -10.20
CA VAL A 361 -17.49 -9.11 -10.67
C VAL A 361 -17.75 -8.43 -12.02
N TRP A 362 -17.35 -7.18 -12.19
CA TRP A 362 -17.46 -6.48 -13.46
C TRP A 362 -16.64 -7.16 -14.56
N SER A 363 -15.38 -7.49 -14.27
CA SER A 363 -14.47 -8.22 -15.16
C SER A 363 -15.03 -9.58 -15.59
N ARG A 364 -15.58 -10.35 -14.65
CA ARG A 364 -16.27 -11.63 -14.93
C ARG A 364 -17.45 -11.42 -15.86
N GLU A 365 -18.32 -10.45 -15.59
CA GLU A 365 -19.50 -10.20 -16.43
C GLU A 365 -19.11 -9.73 -17.83
N PHE A 366 -18.10 -8.86 -17.94
CA PHE A 366 -17.51 -8.49 -19.23
C PHE A 366 -16.99 -9.72 -19.98
N ARG A 367 -16.22 -10.59 -19.33
CA ARG A 367 -15.74 -11.85 -19.93
C ARG A 367 -16.89 -12.76 -20.35
N ARG A 368 -17.95 -12.91 -19.55
CA ARG A 368 -19.16 -13.68 -19.93
C ARG A 368 -19.82 -13.12 -21.19
N ILE A 369 -19.83 -11.80 -21.36
CA ILE A 369 -20.29 -11.16 -22.59
C ILE A 369 -19.35 -11.55 -23.73
N MET A 370 -18.02 -11.43 -23.56
CA MET A 370 -17.03 -11.73 -24.61
C MET A 370 -16.99 -13.22 -25.02
N ASP A 371 -17.12 -14.14 -24.07
CA ASP A 371 -17.06 -15.60 -24.27
C ASP A 371 -18.31 -16.17 -24.95
N ARG A 372 -19.39 -15.40 -25.01
CA ARG A 372 -20.55 -15.72 -25.85
C ARG A 372 -20.03 -15.98 -27.28
N ARG A 373 -20.08 -17.25 -27.73
CA ARG A 373 -19.50 -17.77 -28.99
C ARG A 373 -19.83 -17.00 -30.29
N VAL A 374 -20.78 -16.06 -30.22
CA VAL A 374 -21.14 -15.08 -31.26
C VAL A 374 -20.02 -14.05 -31.52
N LEU A 375 -19.23 -13.68 -30.51
CA LEU A 375 -18.36 -12.50 -30.54
C LEU A 375 -16.90 -12.79 -30.92
N ARG A 376 -16.46 -14.05 -30.86
CA ARG A 376 -15.09 -14.47 -31.25
C ARG A 376 -14.70 -14.12 -32.70
N HIS A 377 -15.68 -13.92 -33.58
CA HIS A 377 -15.43 -13.57 -34.99
C HIS A 377 -15.53 -12.06 -35.27
N THR A 378 -15.81 -11.26 -34.25
CA THR A 378 -16.45 -9.95 -34.38
C THR A 378 -15.78 -8.92 -33.48
N LEU A 379 -14.69 -9.27 -32.77
CA LEU A 379 -14.12 -8.42 -31.73
C LEU A 379 -12.59 -8.33 -31.80
N SER A 380 -12.08 -7.10 -31.80
CA SER A 380 -10.70 -6.75 -31.43
C SER A 380 -10.78 -5.82 -30.22
N ILE A 381 -10.19 -6.20 -29.08
CA ILE A 381 -9.91 -5.29 -27.96
C ILE A 381 -8.55 -4.65 -28.27
N VAL A 382 -8.47 -3.34 -28.13
CA VAL A 382 -7.26 -2.58 -28.41
C VAL A 382 -6.85 -1.89 -27.11
N GLU A 383 -5.71 -2.30 -26.57
CA GLU A 383 -5.17 -1.97 -25.23
C GLU A 383 -3.69 -1.62 -25.39
N VAL A 384 -3.19 -0.62 -24.66
CA VAL A 384 -1.78 -0.54 -24.20
C VAL A 384 -1.73 0.40 -22.98
N ASP A 385 -1.40 -0.11 -21.80
CA ASP A 385 -0.87 0.71 -20.70
C ASP A 385 0.61 1.02 -20.99
N ILE A 386 1.03 2.24 -20.66
CA ILE A 386 2.38 2.83 -20.76
C ILE A 386 2.58 3.68 -22.03
N VAL A 387 2.66 5.01 -21.83
CA VAL A 387 3.24 6.12 -22.62
C VAL A 387 3.61 5.84 -24.09
N THR A 388 2.74 6.25 -25.00
CA THR A 388 2.88 6.40 -26.47
C THR A 388 3.90 5.50 -27.20
N VAL A 389 3.39 4.43 -27.80
CA VAL A 389 4.02 3.72 -28.93
C VAL A 389 2.99 3.54 -30.03
N PHE A 390 3.30 4.04 -31.22
CA PHE A 390 2.38 4.01 -32.35
C PHE A 390 2.04 2.59 -32.75
N ILE A 391 0.78 2.17 -32.54
CA ILE A 391 0.26 0.98 -33.17
C ILE A 391 -0.38 1.31 -34.51
N ALA A 392 0.29 0.97 -35.60
CA ALA A 392 -0.31 0.92 -36.92
C ALA A 392 -0.96 -0.46 -37.12
N CYS A 393 -2.26 -0.57 -36.83
CA CYS A 393 -3.02 -1.78 -37.09
C CYS A 393 -3.38 -1.86 -38.57
N LYS A 394 -2.97 -2.93 -39.26
CA LYS A 394 -3.48 -3.24 -40.60
C LYS A 394 -4.77 -4.07 -40.49
N CYS A 395 -5.89 -3.63 -41.06
CA CYS A 395 -7.18 -4.36 -41.00
C CYS A 395 -7.77 -4.59 -42.40
N HIS A 396 -8.17 -5.79 -42.78
CA HIS A 396 -8.70 -6.02 -44.15
C HIS A 396 -10.02 -5.26 -44.44
N ASP A 397 -10.16 -4.82 -45.68
CA ASP A 397 -11.37 -4.19 -46.19
C ASP A 397 -12.37 -5.25 -46.73
N GLY A 398 -13.36 -5.63 -45.92
CA GLY A 398 -14.33 -6.67 -46.29
C GLY A 398 -14.86 -7.43 -45.08
N GLN A 399 -15.55 -8.57 -45.29
CA GLN A 399 -16.26 -9.31 -44.24
C GLN A 399 -15.41 -9.80 -43.04
N ARG A 400 -14.09 -9.57 -43.03
CA ARG A 400 -13.16 -9.87 -41.94
C ARG A 400 -12.44 -8.59 -41.48
N GLN A 401 -12.96 -7.94 -40.44
CA GLN A 401 -12.37 -6.75 -39.77
C GLN A 401 -11.36 -7.17 -38.69
N ASN A 402 -10.47 -8.12 -38.98
CA ASN A 402 -9.50 -8.60 -38.00
C ASN A 402 -8.19 -7.81 -38.11
N VAL A 403 -7.50 -7.62 -36.97
CA VAL A 403 -6.12 -7.11 -36.96
C VAL A 403 -5.21 -8.14 -37.64
N VAL A 404 -4.46 -7.71 -38.66
CA VAL A 404 -3.58 -8.59 -39.45
C VAL A 404 -2.12 -8.50 -39.00
N ASP A 405 -1.73 -7.33 -38.48
CA ASP A 405 -0.42 -7.03 -37.89
C ASP A 405 -0.50 -5.72 -37.10
N THR A 406 0.41 -5.55 -36.15
CA THR A 406 0.64 -4.31 -35.40
C THR A 406 2.12 -3.92 -35.53
N GLU A 407 2.39 -2.65 -35.78
CA GLU A 407 3.74 -2.09 -35.69
C GLU A 407 3.84 -1.25 -34.44
N SER A 408 5.00 -1.17 -33.79
CA SER A 408 5.26 -0.26 -32.68
C SER A 408 6.38 0.69 -33.08
N TRP A 409 6.23 1.99 -32.84
CA TRP A 409 7.26 2.99 -33.13
C TRP A 409 7.61 3.82 -31.90
N VAL A 410 8.90 4.11 -31.76
CA VAL A 410 9.52 4.82 -30.63
C VAL A 410 10.52 5.85 -31.15
N TYR A 411 11.08 6.62 -30.23
CA TYR A 411 12.28 7.44 -30.43
C TYR A 411 13.24 7.15 -29.27
N ASN A 412 14.53 7.43 -29.46
CA ASN A 412 15.48 7.37 -28.36
C ASN A 412 15.51 8.75 -27.68
N LEU A 413 15.06 8.82 -26.42
CA LEU A 413 14.99 10.08 -25.66
C LEU A 413 16.37 10.67 -25.41
N THR A 414 17.36 9.83 -25.07
CA THR A 414 18.75 10.23 -24.87
C THR A 414 19.35 10.83 -26.14
N GLU A 415 19.19 10.21 -27.30
CA GLU A 415 19.62 10.77 -28.60
C GLU A 415 18.89 12.09 -28.91
N ALA A 416 17.58 12.16 -28.65
CA ALA A 416 16.79 13.37 -28.91
C ALA A 416 17.25 14.55 -28.03
N ASN A 417 17.58 14.30 -26.76
CA ASN A 417 18.03 15.32 -25.83
C ASN A 417 19.48 15.76 -26.07
N GLN A 418 20.34 14.92 -26.69
CA GLN A 418 21.70 15.32 -27.11
C GLN A 418 21.70 16.45 -28.16
N ASN A 419 20.63 16.57 -28.96
CA ASN A 419 20.49 17.63 -29.94
C ASN A 419 19.04 18.15 -29.97
N SER A 420 18.70 18.94 -28.94
CA SER A 420 17.38 19.53 -28.74
C SER A 420 16.90 20.42 -29.89
N ASN A 421 17.81 20.92 -30.75
CA ASN A 421 17.47 21.72 -31.93
C ASN A 421 16.83 20.88 -33.06
N HIS A 422 16.93 19.55 -32.99
CA HIS A 422 16.35 18.66 -33.99
C HIS A 422 15.21 17.84 -33.39
N ALA A 423 14.21 17.57 -34.21
CA ALA A 423 13.09 16.72 -33.83
C ALA A 423 13.56 15.30 -33.43
N PRO A 424 12.89 14.65 -32.47
CA PRO A 424 13.16 13.27 -32.13
C PRO A 424 13.01 12.37 -33.37
N LYS A 425 14.00 11.50 -33.62
CA LYS A 425 13.96 10.58 -34.76
C LYS A 425 13.13 9.36 -34.42
N TRP A 426 11.92 9.33 -34.95
CA TRP A 426 11.03 8.17 -34.80
C TRP A 426 11.42 7.01 -35.71
N PHE A 427 11.54 5.83 -35.13
CA PHE A 427 11.83 4.57 -35.81
C PHE A 427 10.88 3.46 -35.37
N LYS A 428 10.71 2.45 -36.23
CA LYS A 428 9.90 1.28 -35.91
C LYS A 428 10.68 0.39 -34.94
N LEU A 429 10.11 0.18 -33.76
CA LEU A 429 10.61 -0.75 -32.76
C LEU A 429 10.44 -2.20 -33.22
N TYR A 430 9.21 -2.58 -33.60
CA TYR A 430 8.92 -3.94 -34.07
C TYR A 430 7.64 -4.01 -34.94
N SER A 431 7.50 -5.09 -35.69
CA SER A 431 6.22 -5.57 -36.27
C SER A 431 5.87 -6.87 -35.58
N PHE A 432 4.70 -6.94 -34.94
CA PHE A 432 4.35 -8.05 -34.05
C PHE A 432 4.45 -9.38 -34.78
N LYS A 433 3.85 -9.48 -35.97
CA LYS A 433 3.86 -10.71 -36.74
C LYS A 433 5.27 -11.13 -37.17
N LYS A 434 6.09 -10.17 -37.61
CA LYS A 434 7.46 -10.43 -38.06
C LYS A 434 8.38 -10.81 -36.90
N ASP A 435 8.31 -10.04 -35.81
CA ASP A 435 9.26 -10.10 -34.70
C ASP A 435 8.97 -11.18 -33.67
N TYR A 436 7.69 -11.58 -33.52
CA TYR A 436 7.28 -12.74 -32.72
C TYR A 436 7.15 -14.02 -33.55
N HIS A 437 7.38 -13.95 -34.87
CA HIS A 437 7.29 -15.09 -35.79
C HIS A 437 5.95 -15.84 -35.74
N VAL A 438 4.84 -15.10 -35.65
CA VAL A 438 3.47 -15.65 -35.64
C VAL A 438 2.86 -15.59 -37.04
N SER A 439 1.99 -16.55 -37.37
CA SER A 439 1.29 -16.57 -38.66
C SER A 439 0.14 -15.56 -38.74
N SER A 440 -0.50 -15.27 -37.60
CA SER A 440 -1.60 -14.32 -37.46
C SER A 440 -1.74 -13.84 -36.02
N LEU A 441 -2.50 -12.76 -35.80
CA LEU A 441 -2.88 -12.26 -34.47
C LEU A 441 -4.19 -12.89 -33.97
N LYS A 442 -4.54 -14.08 -34.47
CA LYS A 442 -5.70 -14.82 -33.95
C LYS A 442 -5.37 -15.38 -32.57
N PRO A 443 -6.35 -15.50 -31.66
CA PRO A 443 -6.12 -16.04 -30.31
C PRO A 443 -5.35 -17.37 -30.30
N GLN A 444 -5.61 -18.30 -31.23
CA GLN A 444 -4.91 -19.58 -31.28
C GLN A 444 -3.43 -19.49 -31.66
N ASP A 445 -3.04 -18.47 -32.44
CA ASP A 445 -1.64 -18.27 -32.82
C ASP A 445 -0.89 -17.45 -31.76
N LEU A 446 -1.58 -16.53 -31.07
CA LEU A 446 -1.07 -15.81 -29.91
C LEU A 446 -0.83 -16.75 -28.71
N ASP A 447 -1.74 -17.69 -28.47
CA ASP A 447 -1.58 -18.73 -27.44
C ASP A 447 -0.30 -19.58 -27.65
N LYS A 448 -0.06 -20.00 -28.91
CA LYS A 448 1.19 -20.69 -29.28
C LYS A 448 2.43 -19.82 -29.04
N MET A 449 2.32 -18.50 -29.30
CA MET A 449 3.41 -17.55 -29.08
C MET A 449 3.76 -17.46 -27.60
N VAL A 450 2.77 -17.39 -26.70
CA VAL A 450 3.00 -17.39 -25.25
C VAL A 450 3.69 -18.67 -24.82
N HIS A 451 3.24 -19.84 -25.28
CA HIS A 451 3.89 -21.12 -25.01
C HIS A 451 5.32 -21.24 -25.59
N LYS A 452 5.61 -20.50 -26.66
CA LYS A 452 6.96 -20.41 -27.24
C LYS A 452 7.84 -19.48 -26.38
N MET A 453 7.31 -18.34 -25.96
CA MET A 453 7.98 -17.37 -25.09
C MET A 453 8.33 -17.96 -23.73
N ASP A 454 7.48 -18.85 -23.20
CA ASP A 454 7.79 -19.62 -21.99
C ASP A 454 9.04 -20.51 -22.14
N LYS A 455 9.29 -21.05 -23.33
CA LYS A 455 10.38 -22.02 -23.55
C LYS A 455 11.65 -21.38 -24.11
N GLU A 456 11.53 -20.28 -24.84
CA GLU A 456 12.62 -19.62 -25.54
C GLU A 456 12.98 -18.31 -24.82
N ASP A 457 14.06 -18.36 -24.02
CA ASP A 457 14.55 -17.18 -23.28
C ASP A 457 14.76 -15.97 -24.20
N TYR A 458 15.31 -16.18 -25.41
CA TYR A 458 15.47 -15.10 -26.39
C TYR A 458 14.16 -14.35 -26.70
N LEU A 459 13.04 -15.07 -26.87
CA LEU A 459 11.76 -14.45 -27.20
C LEU A 459 11.17 -13.71 -26.00
N LEU A 460 11.38 -14.23 -24.79
CA LEU A 460 11.02 -13.57 -23.53
C LEU A 460 11.81 -12.27 -23.33
N GLN A 461 13.14 -12.32 -23.45
CA GLN A 461 13.99 -11.12 -23.30
C GLN A 461 13.64 -10.07 -24.36
N LYS A 462 13.35 -10.52 -25.59
CA LYS A 462 12.86 -9.64 -26.66
C LYS A 462 11.52 -8.99 -26.31
N HIS A 463 10.57 -9.75 -25.75
CA HIS A 463 9.29 -9.20 -25.30
C HIS A 463 9.45 -8.21 -24.14
N HIS A 464 10.26 -8.51 -23.13
CA HIS A 464 10.57 -7.61 -22.02
C HIS A 464 11.11 -6.27 -22.52
N ARG A 465 12.08 -6.30 -23.44
CA ARG A 465 12.61 -5.08 -24.08
C ARG A 465 11.54 -4.28 -24.84
N PHE A 466 10.67 -4.96 -25.60
CA PHE A 466 9.58 -4.31 -26.32
C PHE A 466 8.50 -3.75 -25.39
N TYR A 467 8.19 -4.44 -24.30
CA TYR A 467 7.26 -4.00 -23.26
C TYR A 467 7.72 -2.67 -22.65
N HIS A 468 9.01 -2.55 -22.37
CA HIS A 468 9.65 -1.31 -21.90
C HIS A 468 10.16 -0.40 -23.03
N LYS A 469 9.71 -0.61 -24.28
CA LYS A 469 9.96 0.28 -25.43
C LYS A 469 11.44 0.54 -25.73
N ASN A 470 12.32 -0.40 -25.38
CA ASN A 470 13.77 -0.25 -25.40
C ASN A 470 14.26 1.00 -24.61
N SER A 471 13.65 1.33 -23.47
CA SER A 471 14.14 2.40 -22.61
C SER A 471 15.55 2.09 -22.08
N ASP A 472 16.36 3.13 -21.91
CA ASP A 472 17.75 3.00 -21.46
C ASP A 472 17.86 2.28 -20.09
N SER A 473 16.85 2.46 -19.23
CA SER A 473 16.72 1.80 -17.93
C SER A 473 16.56 0.28 -18.00
N VAL A 474 16.10 -0.27 -19.13
CA VAL A 474 15.75 -1.69 -19.27
C VAL A 474 16.57 -2.42 -20.33
N VAL A 475 17.23 -1.70 -21.25
CA VAL A 475 18.06 -2.33 -22.31
C VAL A 475 19.16 -3.25 -21.74
N ASN A 476 19.69 -2.91 -20.56
CA ASN A 476 20.74 -3.65 -19.86
C ASN A 476 20.24 -4.64 -18.79
N THR A 477 18.93 -4.66 -18.48
CA THR A 477 18.37 -5.59 -17.50
C THR A 477 17.76 -6.82 -18.19
N LYS A 478 17.95 -8.00 -17.59
CA LYS A 478 17.36 -9.25 -18.06
C LYS A 478 16.09 -9.55 -17.28
N CYS A 479 15.07 -10.04 -17.98
CA CYS A 479 13.86 -10.57 -17.35
C CYS A 479 14.19 -11.90 -16.69
N ASP A 480 14.22 -11.93 -15.37
CA ASP A 480 14.41 -13.14 -14.56
C ASP A 480 13.12 -13.98 -14.49
N ASN A 481 13.11 -15.06 -13.71
CA ASN A 481 11.94 -15.93 -13.57
C ASN A 481 10.72 -15.21 -12.93
N LYS A 482 10.97 -14.23 -12.07
CA LYS A 482 9.91 -13.44 -11.41
C LYS A 482 9.24 -12.53 -12.43
N CYS A 483 10.04 -11.80 -13.21
CA CYS A 483 9.60 -11.02 -14.36
C CYS A 483 8.88 -11.89 -15.39
N LYS A 484 9.44 -13.06 -15.75
CA LYS A 484 8.83 -14.01 -16.69
C LYS A 484 7.42 -14.40 -16.27
N LYS A 485 7.24 -14.79 -15.01
CA LYS A 485 5.94 -15.18 -14.48
C LYS A 485 4.95 -14.02 -14.57
N LYS A 486 5.33 -12.81 -14.15
CA LYS A 486 4.49 -11.62 -14.21
C LYS A 486 4.07 -11.28 -15.65
N LEU A 487 5.02 -11.24 -16.58
CA LEU A 487 4.75 -10.96 -17.99
C LEU A 487 3.84 -12.02 -18.62
N LEU A 488 4.17 -13.31 -18.50
CA LEU A 488 3.34 -14.36 -19.11
C LEU A 488 1.94 -14.43 -18.50
N CYS A 489 1.81 -14.24 -17.18
CA CYS A 489 0.52 -14.17 -16.51
C CYS A 489 -0.34 -13.01 -17.02
N SER A 490 0.24 -11.81 -17.13
CA SER A 490 -0.50 -10.65 -17.65
C SER A 490 -1.07 -10.88 -19.05
N ILE A 491 -0.42 -11.72 -19.88
CA ILE A 491 -0.89 -12.02 -21.24
C ILE A 491 -2.04 -13.05 -21.25
N VAL A 492 -2.02 -14.04 -20.34
CA VAL A 492 -2.99 -15.16 -20.36
C VAL A 492 -4.21 -14.93 -19.47
N THR A 493 -4.15 -13.95 -18.57
CA THR A 493 -5.25 -13.61 -17.66
C THR A 493 -6.19 -12.62 -18.35
N SER A 494 -7.40 -13.11 -18.70
CA SER A 494 -8.45 -12.30 -19.35
C SER A 494 -9.63 -11.98 -18.42
N GLN A 495 -9.48 -12.28 -17.14
CA GLN A 495 -10.42 -11.98 -16.07
C GLN A 495 -9.61 -11.69 -14.82
N SER A 496 -9.92 -10.58 -14.16
CA SER A 496 -9.34 -10.22 -12.87
C SER A 496 -9.45 -11.42 -11.91
N LYS A 497 -8.35 -11.77 -11.24
CA LYS A 497 -8.20 -12.91 -10.31
C LYS A 497 -8.27 -14.33 -10.88
N ASP A 498 -8.51 -14.54 -12.18
CA ASP A 498 -8.49 -15.90 -12.75
C ASP A 498 -7.05 -16.33 -13.10
N LEU A 499 -6.34 -16.89 -12.12
CA LEU A 499 -4.97 -17.37 -12.26
C LEU A 499 -4.88 -18.82 -12.78
N LEU A 500 -6.00 -19.50 -13.04
CA LEU A 500 -5.99 -20.91 -13.51
C LEU A 500 -5.18 -21.09 -14.80
N HIS A 501 -5.15 -20.05 -15.64
CA HIS A 501 -4.38 -20.04 -16.88
C HIS A 501 -2.87 -19.78 -16.68
N CYS A 502 -2.47 -19.18 -15.56
CA CYS A 502 -1.05 -19.06 -15.16
C CYS A 502 -0.45 -20.40 -14.72
N ASP A 503 -1.23 -21.27 -14.08
CA ASP A 503 -0.74 -22.54 -13.52
C ASP A 503 -0.35 -23.57 -14.59
N GLY A 504 -0.97 -23.50 -15.78
CA GLY A 504 -0.72 -24.40 -16.92
C GLY A 504 0.69 -24.28 -17.55
N ILE A 505 1.46 -23.26 -17.16
CA ILE A 505 2.84 -23.03 -17.60
C ILE A 505 3.85 -23.91 -16.80
N LYS A 506 3.42 -24.57 -15.71
CA LYS A 506 4.23 -25.56 -14.98
C LYS A 506 4.25 -26.93 -15.71
N ARG A 507 5.39 -27.38 -16.25
CA ARG A 507 5.56 -28.77 -16.73
C ARG A 507 6.08 -29.71 -15.64
N LYS A 508 5.25 -30.71 -15.32
CA LYS A 508 5.53 -32.11 -14.91
C LYS A 508 7.00 -32.48 -14.57
N ARG A 509 7.28 -32.72 -13.28
CA ARG A 509 8.05 -33.89 -12.76
C ARG A 509 8.01 -33.97 -11.22
N ALA A 510 7.61 -35.16 -10.73
CA ALA A 510 7.74 -35.73 -9.36
C ALA A 510 7.05 -34.96 -8.21
N SER A 511 6.38 -35.56 -7.22
CA SER A 511 6.12 -36.95 -6.82
C SER A 511 4.95 -36.94 -5.83
N LYS A 512 4.19 -38.04 -5.76
CA LYS A 512 3.22 -38.32 -4.69
C LYS A 512 3.93 -38.33 -3.33
N GLY A 513 3.38 -37.65 -2.34
CA GLY A 513 3.71 -37.77 -0.92
C GLY A 513 2.83 -36.81 -0.13
N HIS A 514 1.99 -37.35 0.76
CA HIS A 514 1.25 -36.56 1.74
C HIS A 514 2.22 -35.83 2.66
N LEU A 515 2.01 -34.53 2.85
CA LEU A 515 1.98 -33.79 4.12
C LEU A 515 1.63 -32.33 3.77
N VAL A 516 0.76 -31.73 4.57
CA VAL A 516 0.19 -30.40 4.36
C VAL A 516 1.30 -29.35 4.46
N GLN A 517 1.62 -28.70 3.34
CA GLN A 517 2.54 -27.56 3.27
C GLN A 517 1.80 -26.41 2.58
N GLY A 518 1.62 -25.31 3.32
CA GLY A 518 0.98 -24.08 2.85
C GLY A 518 1.77 -23.45 1.69
N TYR A 519 1.04 -22.94 0.70
CA TYR A 519 1.61 -22.33 -0.50
C TYR A 519 2.15 -20.93 -0.21
N HIS A 520 3.47 -20.76 -0.14
CA HIS A 520 4.10 -19.46 -0.40
C HIS A 520 3.91 -19.12 -1.89
N THR A 521 3.38 -17.94 -2.21
CA THR A 521 3.21 -17.46 -3.59
C THR A 521 4.22 -16.36 -3.93
N ASP A 522 4.74 -16.35 -5.16
CA ASP A 522 5.74 -15.37 -5.65
C ASP A 522 5.29 -13.90 -5.57
N ARG A 523 4.00 -13.63 -5.34
CA ARG A 523 3.43 -12.29 -5.18
C ARG A 523 3.37 -11.83 -3.72
N LEU A 524 3.27 -12.76 -2.77
CA LEU A 524 3.64 -12.51 -1.38
C LEU A 524 5.11 -12.05 -1.35
N GLY A 525 6.02 -12.75 -2.05
CA GLY A 525 7.40 -12.29 -2.27
C GLY A 525 7.58 -11.00 -3.10
N GLN A 526 6.52 -10.35 -3.58
CA GLN A 526 6.56 -8.99 -4.16
C GLN A 526 6.12 -7.95 -3.15
N LEU A 527 5.01 -8.18 -2.45
CA LEU A 527 4.53 -7.32 -1.36
C LEU A 527 5.51 -7.29 -0.18
N VAL A 528 6.16 -8.42 0.10
CA VAL A 528 7.24 -8.54 1.07
C VAL A 528 8.45 -7.69 0.70
N ASN A 529 8.70 -7.42 -0.59
CA ASN A 529 9.80 -6.54 -1.00
C ASN A 529 9.36 -5.07 -1.12
N GLU A 530 8.06 -4.78 -1.26
CA GLU A 530 7.50 -3.42 -1.36
C GLU A 530 7.14 -2.83 0.02
N TYR A 531 6.81 -3.69 0.99
CA TYR A 531 6.42 -3.31 2.36
C TYR A 531 7.30 -3.95 3.44
N SER A 532 8.38 -4.67 3.08
CA SER A 532 9.43 -4.97 4.05
C SER A 532 9.89 -3.66 4.67
N LEU A 533 9.84 -3.57 6.00
CA LEU A 533 10.59 -2.55 6.71
C LEU A 533 12.03 -2.60 6.19
N PRO A 534 12.57 -1.48 5.68
CA PRO A 534 13.98 -1.38 5.35
C PRO A 534 14.82 -1.98 6.48
N ARG A 535 15.93 -2.67 6.17
CA ARG A 535 16.77 -3.31 7.22
C ARG A 535 17.22 -2.36 8.33
N TYR A 536 17.26 -1.04 8.08
CA TYR A 536 17.59 -0.03 9.08
C TYR A 536 16.43 0.31 10.05
N LEU A 537 15.21 -0.17 9.79
CA LEU A 537 14.04 -0.09 10.66
C LEU A 537 13.71 -1.43 11.35
N GLN A 538 14.46 -2.49 11.06
CA GLN A 538 14.40 -3.75 11.80
C GLN A 538 15.17 -3.57 13.12
N GLY A 539 14.54 -3.87 14.25
CA GLY A 539 15.16 -3.68 15.58
C GLY A 539 15.13 -2.25 16.11
N VAL A 540 14.40 -1.34 15.46
CA VAL A 540 14.10 -0.01 16.02
C VAL A 540 12.90 -0.16 16.94
N GLU A 541 13.02 0.24 18.20
CA GLU A 541 11.87 0.33 19.10
C GLU A 541 10.77 1.13 18.41
N PRO A 542 9.50 0.66 18.42
CA PRO A 542 8.38 1.33 17.75
C PRO A 542 8.21 2.82 18.13
N GLU A 543 8.86 3.25 19.21
CA GLU A 543 8.93 4.60 19.78
C GLU A 543 9.76 5.61 18.97
N LEU A 544 10.69 5.14 18.14
CA LEU A 544 11.53 5.98 17.28
C LEU A 544 10.96 6.17 15.87
N LEU A 545 9.82 5.52 15.57
CA LEU A 545 9.11 5.72 14.31
C LEU A 545 8.32 7.05 14.38
N PRO A 546 8.48 7.95 13.40
CA PRO A 546 7.89 9.28 13.47
C PRO A 546 6.36 9.21 13.43
N GLU A 547 5.72 9.67 14.51
CA GLU A 547 4.29 10.02 14.53
C GLU A 547 4.00 11.26 13.68
N PRO A 548 2.83 11.37 13.02
CA PRO A 548 1.62 10.55 13.22
C PRO A 548 1.33 9.53 12.08
N TYR A 549 0.87 8.34 12.45
CA TYR A 549 0.30 7.35 11.52
C TYR A 549 -1.07 7.79 10.99
N ASP A 550 -1.44 7.35 9.79
CA ASP A 550 -2.73 7.71 9.18
C ASP A 550 -3.92 6.84 9.67
N ASP A 551 -5.13 7.37 9.55
CA ASP A 551 -6.39 6.66 9.91
C ASP A 551 -6.50 5.28 9.24
N ILE A 552 -5.84 5.07 8.10
CA ILE A 552 -5.88 3.82 7.34
C ILE A 552 -5.04 2.76 8.05
N THR A 553 -3.86 3.12 8.56
CA THR A 553 -2.99 2.25 9.35
C THR A 553 -3.70 1.79 10.63
N CYS A 554 -4.44 2.68 11.28
CA CYS A 554 -5.27 2.34 12.44
C CYS A 554 -6.41 1.36 12.11
N ILE A 555 -7.12 1.59 11.01
CA ILE A 555 -8.22 0.71 10.57
C ILE A 555 -7.68 -0.66 10.15
N LEU A 556 -6.53 -0.72 9.47
CA LEU A 556 -5.88 -1.95 9.06
C LEU A 556 -5.36 -2.75 10.26
N CYS A 557 -4.76 -2.07 11.24
CA CYS A 557 -4.37 -2.69 12.51
C CYS A 557 -5.60 -3.27 13.22
N GLY A 558 -6.65 -2.46 13.43
CA GLY A 558 -7.83 -2.89 14.17
C GLY A 558 -8.52 -4.07 13.50
N ALA A 559 -8.55 -4.10 12.17
CA ALA A 559 -9.08 -5.23 11.40
C ALA A 559 -8.19 -6.48 11.51
N ALA A 560 -6.87 -6.34 11.48
CA ALA A 560 -5.93 -7.45 11.61
C ALA A 560 -5.98 -8.08 13.02
N VAL A 561 -6.01 -7.26 14.07
CA VAL A 561 -6.09 -7.74 15.46
C VAL A 561 -7.41 -8.46 15.72
N VAL A 562 -8.54 -7.88 15.30
CA VAL A 562 -9.85 -8.53 15.42
C VAL A 562 -9.87 -9.85 14.66
N GLU A 563 -9.34 -9.91 13.44
CA GLU A 563 -9.31 -11.13 12.63
C GLU A 563 -8.40 -12.22 13.23
N VAL A 564 -7.21 -11.87 13.72
CA VAL A 564 -6.28 -12.81 14.37
C VAL A 564 -6.91 -13.42 15.64
N LEU A 565 -7.61 -12.60 16.43
CA LEU A 565 -8.32 -13.06 17.63
C LEU A 565 -9.62 -13.83 17.27
N ASP A 566 -10.28 -13.50 16.16
CA ASP A 566 -11.45 -14.22 15.65
C ASP A 566 -11.10 -15.59 15.04
N ILE A 567 -9.92 -15.74 14.44
CA ILE A 567 -9.37 -17.04 14.01
C ILE A 567 -9.21 -17.99 15.21
N TYR A 568 -8.76 -17.45 16.35
CA TYR A 568 -8.71 -18.22 17.60
C TYR A 568 -10.12 -18.58 18.08
N ASN A 569 -11.10 -17.67 18.02
CA ASN A 569 -12.47 -17.94 18.46
C ASN A 569 -13.19 -19.00 17.61
N GLN A 570 -12.84 -19.16 16.32
CA GLN A 570 -13.45 -20.14 15.43
C GLN A 570 -12.86 -21.56 15.58
N ASN A 571 -11.56 -21.68 15.87
CA ASN A 571 -10.86 -22.98 15.91
C ASN A 571 -10.35 -23.40 17.30
N LYS A 572 -10.34 -22.50 18.29
CA LYS A 572 -9.84 -22.72 19.67
C LYS A 572 -8.43 -23.34 19.71
N SER A 573 -7.55 -23.01 18.76
CA SER A 573 -6.21 -23.61 18.63
C SER A 573 -5.12 -22.56 18.76
N ALA A 574 -4.35 -22.65 19.85
CA ALA A 574 -3.15 -21.83 20.06
C ALA A 574 -2.08 -22.09 18.98
N ASP A 575 -1.94 -23.33 18.52
CA ASP A 575 -1.00 -23.69 17.45
C ASP A 575 -1.36 -23.03 16.11
N ALA A 576 -2.65 -22.88 15.81
CA ALA A 576 -3.10 -22.17 14.62
C ALA A 576 -2.79 -20.67 14.71
N LEU A 577 -3.03 -20.06 15.88
CA LEU A 577 -2.70 -18.66 16.16
C LEU A 577 -1.19 -18.40 16.00
N ARG A 578 -0.37 -19.25 16.64
CA ARG A 578 1.09 -19.23 16.54
C ARG A 578 1.56 -19.35 15.09
N SER A 579 1.04 -20.33 14.35
CA SER A 579 1.47 -20.60 12.97
C SER A 579 1.19 -19.41 12.05
N VAL A 580 0.01 -18.79 12.18
CA VAL A 580 -0.38 -17.61 11.39
C VAL A 580 0.49 -16.42 11.76
N ALA A 581 0.70 -16.16 13.05
CA ALA A 581 1.49 -15.01 13.50
C ALA A 581 2.97 -15.12 13.12
N VAL A 582 3.60 -16.30 13.24
CA VAL A 582 4.96 -16.56 12.75
C VAL A 582 5.02 -16.38 11.23
N GLN A 583 4.05 -16.94 10.51
CA GLN A 583 4.01 -16.83 9.07
C GLN A 583 3.90 -15.37 8.61
N LEU A 584 3.08 -14.55 9.27
CA LEU A 584 2.99 -13.11 8.99
C LEU A 584 4.32 -12.41 9.30
N CYS A 585 4.93 -12.66 10.46
CA CYS A 585 6.20 -12.04 10.87
C CYS A 585 7.34 -12.32 9.87
N VAL A 586 7.55 -13.59 9.51
CA VAL A 586 8.57 -14.01 8.55
C VAL A 586 8.25 -13.51 7.15
N THR A 587 6.96 -13.57 6.77
CA THR A 587 6.51 -13.08 5.48
C THR A 587 6.85 -11.60 5.34
N PHE A 588 6.42 -10.74 6.26
CA PHE A 588 6.68 -9.30 6.19
C PHE A 588 8.13 -8.90 6.46
N ASN A 589 9.04 -9.88 6.66
CA ASN A 589 10.45 -9.64 6.98
C ASN A 589 10.58 -8.69 8.18
N LEU A 590 9.78 -8.90 9.22
CA LEU A 590 9.80 -8.06 10.44
C LEU A 590 11.04 -8.36 11.29
N ALA A 591 11.45 -9.63 11.36
CA ALA A 591 12.67 -10.10 12.00
C ALA A 591 13.16 -11.41 11.35
N SER A 592 14.28 -11.96 11.81
CA SER A 592 14.73 -13.31 11.40
C SER A 592 13.69 -14.37 11.79
N GLU A 593 13.70 -15.52 11.13
CA GLU A 593 12.74 -16.60 11.40
C GLU A 593 12.79 -17.05 12.87
N ASP A 594 13.99 -17.14 13.44
CA ASP A 594 14.20 -17.51 14.84
C ASP A 594 13.65 -16.44 15.80
N VAL A 595 13.90 -15.16 15.53
CA VAL A 595 13.32 -14.04 16.31
C VAL A 595 11.80 -14.01 16.19
N CYS A 596 11.24 -14.20 14.99
CA CYS A 596 9.79 -14.26 14.78
C CYS A 596 9.13 -15.43 15.54
N ILE A 597 9.76 -16.61 15.51
CA ILE A 597 9.29 -17.76 16.27
C ILE A 597 9.36 -17.46 17.76
N GLY A 598 10.45 -16.87 18.23
CA GLY A 598 10.67 -16.51 19.64
C GLY A 598 9.61 -15.54 20.17
N ILE A 599 9.50 -14.34 19.54
CA ILE A 599 8.53 -13.29 19.93
C ILE A 599 7.11 -13.84 19.99
N ILE A 600 6.68 -14.59 18.97
CA ILE A 600 5.32 -15.13 18.94
C ILE A 600 5.12 -16.21 20.01
N ASN A 601 6.14 -17.02 20.32
CA ASN A 601 6.01 -18.05 21.36
C ASN A 601 5.90 -17.42 22.75
N VAL A 602 6.71 -16.41 23.06
CA VAL A 602 6.68 -15.78 24.38
C VAL A 602 5.33 -15.11 24.64
N HIS A 603 4.75 -14.40 23.67
CA HIS A 603 3.45 -13.72 23.81
C HIS A 603 2.22 -14.60 23.55
N LEU A 604 2.39 -15.90 23.26
CA LEU A 604 1.25 -16.75 22.85
C LEU A 604 0.18 -16.90 23.94
N ALA A 605 0.60 -17.02 25.20
CA ALA A 605 -0.33 -17.16 26.33
C ALA A 605 -1.19 -15.92 26.51
N GLU A 606 -0.60 -14.73 26.39
CA GLU A 606 -1.29 -13.44 26.48
C GLU A 606 -2.27 -13.23 25.34
N ALA A 607 -1.85 -13.55 24.11
CA ALA A 607 -2.72 -13.47 22.94
C ALA A 607 -3.94 -14.40 23.09
N VAL A 608 -3.76 -15.59 23.66
CA VAL A 608 -4.84 -16.54 23.97
C VAL A 608 -5.74 -16.02 25.10
N TYR A 609 -5.15 -15.45 26.16
CA TYR A 609 -5.89 -14.87 27.27
C TYR A 609 -6.79 -13.71 26.80
N LEU A 610 -6.22 -12.76 26.05
CA LEU A 610 -6.94 -11.63 25.46
C LEU A 610 -8.04 -12.11 24.50
N ALA A 611 -7.79 -13.13 23.69
CA ALA A 611 -8.80 -13.67 22.79
C ALA A 611 -10.03 -14.22 23.54
N ASN A 612 -9.84 -14.82 24.73
CA ASN A 612 -10.91 -15.40 25.54
C ASN A 612 -11.62 -14.40 26.46
N HIS A 613 -10.91 -13.39 26.96
CA HIS A 613 -11.39 -12.53 28.05
C HIS A 613 -11.64 -11.07 27.65
N ALA A 614 -10.98 -10.56 26.60
CA ALA A 614 -11.18 -9.20 26.14
C ALA A 614 -12.49 -9.06 25.36
N ASP A 615 -13.23 -7.98 25.60
CA ASP A 615 -14.38 -7.62 24.78
C ASP A 615 -13.95 -6.99 23.44
N ASP A 616 -14.89 -6.82 22.52
CA ASP A 616 -14.58 -6.32 21.17
C ASP A 616 -14.14 -4.84 21.15
N ALA A 617 -14.35 -4.09 22.23
CA ALA A 617 -13.82 -2.73 22.38
C ALA A 617 -12.34 -2.77 22.79
N SER A 618 -12.02 -3.60 23.78
CA SER A 618 -10.67 -3.86 24.28
C SER A 618 -9.75 -4.45 23.19
N LYS A 619 -10.28 -5.36 22.37
CA LYS A 619 -9.54 -5.92 21.21
C LYS A 619 -9.15 -4.87 20.16
N LYS A 620 -9.92 -3.77 20.05
CA LYS A 620 -9.60 -2.66 19.14
C LYS A 620 -8.59 -1.68 19.76
N GLN A 621 -8.56 -1.58 21.09
CA GLN A 621 -7.58 -0.76 21.82
C GLN A 621 -6.16 -1.31 21.73
N LEU A 622 -5.97 -2.61 21.44
CA LEU A 622 -4.65 -3.21 21.17
C LEU A 622 -3.86 -2.47 20.08
N CYS A 623 -4.55 -1.81 19.13
CA CYS A 623 -3.90 -0.96 18.15
C CYS A 623 -3.43 0.38 18.69
N GLY A 624 -4.15 0.95 19.66
CA GLY A 624 -3.74 2.16 20.39
C GLY A 624 -2.46 1.99 21.20
N LEU A 625 -2.14 0.76 21.61
CA LEU A 625 -0.92 0.42 22.38
C LEU A 625 0.36 0.52 21.52
N TYR A 626 0.30 0.08 20.27
CA TYR A 626 1.44 0.11 19.33
C TYR A 626 1.43 1.31 18.39
N LEU A 627 0.25 1.87 18.14
CA LEU A 627 0.02 3.02 17.29
C LEU A 627 -0.84 4.00 18.09
N SER A 628 -0.19 4.89 18.84
CA SER A 628 -0.80 5.85 19.79
C SER A 628 -2.00 6.65 19.23
N SER A 629 -2.14 6.78 17.92
CA SER A 629 -3.25 7.44 17.22
C SER A 629 -4.46 6.53 16.94
N CYS A 630 -4.42 5.25 17.30
CA CYS A 630 -5.36 4.21 16.84
C CYS A 630 -6.32 3.66 17.90
N GLY A 631 -6.47 4.33 19.05
CA GLY A 631 -7.42 3.94 20.09
C GLY A 631 -7.74 5.07 21.07
N PHE A 632 -8.82 4.89 21.85
CA PHE A 632 -9.14 5.77 22.99
C PHE A 632 -8.47 5.23 24.25
N VAL A 633 -7.83 6.13 25.00
CA VAL A 633 -7.42 5.86 26.38
C VAL A 633 -8.64 6.04 27.26
N ASP A 634 -8.98 5.04 28.07
CA ASP A 634 -10.05 5.18 29.06
C ASP A 634 -9.66 6.26 30.08
N GLU A 635 -10.47 7.33 30.16
CA GLU A 635 -10.28 8.38 31.15
C GLU A 635 -10.75 7.87 32.51
N TRP A 636 -9.80 7.60 33.40
CA TRP A 636 -10.06 7.32 34.81
C TRP A 636 -9.43 8.38 35.70
N THR A 637 -10.00 8.55 36.88
CA THR A 637 -9.50 9.48 37.91
C THR A 637 -9.53 8.81 39.26
N ILE A 638 -8.56 9.13 40.12
CA ILE A 638 -8.59 8.76 41.54
C ILE A 638 -9.14 9.92 42.36
N ASP A 639 -10.05 9.62 43.28
CA ASP A 639 -10.51 10.60 44.27
C ASP A 639 -9.37 10.87 45.25
N VAL A 640 -8.70 12.01 45.09
CA VAL A 640 -7.59 12.41 45.98
C VAL A 640 -8.09 13.42 47.00
N ASP A 641 -8.32 12.97 48.24
CA ASP A 641 -8.51 13.86 49.38
C ASP A 641 -7.15 14.36 49.90
N LEU A 642 -6.65 15.44 49.27
CA LEU A 642 -5.36 16.04 49.60
C LEU A 642 -5.38 16.92 50.85
N GLY A 643 -6.55 17.11 51.49
CA GLY A 643 -6.70 18.14 52.52
C GLY A 643 -6.24 19.52 52.03
N THR A 644 -5.74 20.36 52.95
CA THR A 644 -5.13 21.65 52.58
C THR A 644 -3.67 21.43 52.22
N LYS A 645 -3.26 21.76 50.99
CA LYS A 645 -1.86 21.73 50.57
C LYS A 645 -1.02 22.53 51.57
N PRO A 646 0.01 21.94 52.20
CA PRO A 646 0.90 22.66 53.11
C PRO A 646 1.55 23.85 52.40
N ASP A 647 1.84 24.92 53.13
CA ASP A 647 2.60 26.05 52.59
C ASP A 647 3.94 25.58 52.05
N ILE A 648 4.28 26.02 50.84
CA ILE A 648 5.56 25.68 50.20
C ILE A 648 6.67 26.39 50.97
N VAL A 649 7.33 25.67 51.86
CA VAL A 649 8.57 26.12 52.49
C VAL A 649 9.70 25.91 51.48
N THR A 650 10.27 27.00 50.97
CA THR A 650 11.45 26.91 50.10
C THR A 650 12.62 26.41 50.94
N PRO A 651 13.23 25.24 50.63
CA PRO A 651 14.34 24.73 51.39
C PRO A 651 15.54 25.68 51.26
N THR A 652 16.18 26.00 52.38
CA THR A 652 17.45 26.74 52.40
C THR A 652 18.58 25.80 52.00
N VAL A 653 19.41 26.22 51.03
CA VAL A 653 20.61 25.46 50.64
C VAL A 653 21.58 25.48 51.81
N PRO A 654 22.09 24.32 52.28
CA PRO A 654 23.07 24.29 53.37
C PRO A 654 24.35 25.05 53.00
N ASP A 655 24.88 25.84 53.94
CA ASP A 655 26.10 26.64 53.74
C ASP A 655 27.40 25.79 53.71
N SER A 656 27.34 24.50 54.06
CA SER A 656 28.51 23.62 54.20
C SER A 656 28.39 22.33 53.38
N PRO A 657 29.46 21.94 52.63
CA PRO A 657 29.58 20.63 51.98
C PRO A 657 29.56 19.42 52.94
N SER A 658 29.72 19.62 54.25
CA SER A 658 29.72 18.53 55.25
C SER A 658 28.35 17.87 55.45
N ASP A 659 27.27 18.53 55.01
CA ASP A 659 25.89 18.06 55.16
C ASP A 659 25.33 17.42 53.87
N THR A 660 26.18 17.20 52.85
CA THR A 660 25.77 16.59 51.58
C THR A 660 25.78 15.06 51.66
N MET A 661 24.82 14.42 50.98
CA MET A 661 24.77 12.98 50.76
C MET A 661 25.24 12.64 49.36
N THR A 662 25.91 11.49 49.20
CA THR A 662 26.27 10.93 47.90
C THR A 662 25.29 9.81 47.56
N ILE A 663 24.52 10.01 46.50
CA ILE A 663 23.64 9.00 45.92
C ILE A 663 24.23 8.59 44.58
N VAL A 664 24.47 7.30 44.41
CA VAL A 664 24.82 6.72 43.10
C VAL A 664 23.51 6.32 42.42
N HIS A 665 23.31 6.72 41.18
CA HIS A 665 22.18 6.28 40.36
C HIS A 665 22.72 5.47 39.17
N VAL A 666 22.34 4.19 39.11
CA VAL A 666 22.64 3.26 38.00
C VAL A 666 21.31 2.81 37.41
N THR A 667 21.24 2.79 36.07
CA THR A 667 20.02 2.51 35.30
C THR A 667 20.41 1.80 33.99
N ASP A 668 19.45 1.09 33.38
CA ASP A 668 19.51 0.59 32.00
C ASP A 668 20.78 -0.24 31.73
N MET A 669 21.05 -1.20 32.62
CA MET A 669 22.31 -1.96 32.58
C MET A 669 22.34 -2.97 31.42
N HIS A 670 21.17 -3.54 31.07
CA HIS A 670 20.99 -4.57 30.05
C HIS A 670 22.14 -5.57 30.02
N TYR A 671 22.23 -6.38 31.08
CA TYR A 671 23.28 -7.38 31.21
C TYR A 671 22.98 -8.56 30.28
N ASP A 672 23.87 -8.79 29.31
CA ASP A 672 23.81 -9.93 28.39
C ASP A 672 24.69 -11.08 28.90
N PRO A 673 24.10 -12.16 29.45
CA PRO A 673 24.86 -13.33 29.91
C PRO A 673 25.44 -14.17 28.78
N THR A 674 25.03 -13.92 27.53
CA THR A 674 25.42 -14.64 26.32
C THR A 674 26.37 -13.84 25.42
N TYR A 675 26.79 -12.64 25.83
CA TYR A 675 27.75 -11.83 25.09
C TYR A 675 29.07 -12.58 24.87
N LEU A 676 29.48 -12.66 23.62
CA LEU A 676 30.71 -13.31 23.16
C LEU A 676 31.71 -12.25 22.67
N VAL A 677 32.84 -12.14 23.38
CA VAL A 677 33.97 -11.31 22.93
C VAL A 677 34.51 -11.84 21.59
N GLY A 678 34.60 -10.97 20.60
CA GLY A 678 34.94 -11.35 19.23
C GLY A 678 33.78 -12.00 18.46
N GLY A 679 32.57 -12.05 19.03
CA GLY A 679 31.35 -12.44 18.34
C GLY A 679 30.97 -11.44 17.24
N ARG A 680 29.97 -11.76 16.42
CA ARG A 680 29.53 -10.90 15.32
C ARG A 680 28.66 -9.75 15.85
N GLY A 681 29.15 -8.51 15.73
CA GLY A 681 28.41 -7.31 16.15
C GLY A 681 27.42 -6.74 15.12
N ASP A 682 27.38 -7.28 13.90
CA ASP A 682 26.48 -6.86 12.80
C ASP A 682 25.62 -8.04 12.31
N CYS A 683 24.97 -8.75 13.24
CA CYS A 683 24.20 -9.96 12.96
C CYS A 683 22.89 -9.72 12.20
N GLY A 684 22.36 -8.49 12.22
CA GLY A 684 21.08 -8.15 11.57
C GLY A 684 19.85 -8.52 12.39
N GLU A 685 20.02 -8.80 13.68
CA GLU A 685 18.98 -9.06 14.67
C GLU A 685 18.94 -7.93 15.72
N PRO A 686 17.87 -7.79 16.52
CA PRO A 686 17.75 -6.70 17.48
C PRO A 686 18.85 -6.67 18.55
N THR A 687 19.36 -7.84 18.95
CA THR A 687 20.56 -7.99 19.80
C THR A 687 21.55 -8.94 19.13
N CYS A 688 22.81 -8.56 19.11
CA CYS A 688 23.94 -9.20 18.45
C CYS A 688 25.06 -9.53 19.47
N CYS A 689 26.22 -9.92 18.98
CA CYS A 689 27.39 -10.30 19.77
C CYS A 689 27.27 -11.63 20.51
N ARG A 690 26.45 -12.58 20.03
CA ARG A 690 26.29 -13.93 20.62
C ARG A 690 26.89 -15.05 19.76
N GLU A 691 27.01 -16.25 20.31
CA GLU A 691 27.65 -17.39 19.64
C GLU A 691 26.82 -17.93 18.46
N GLU A 692 25.50 -18.06 18.62
CA GLU A 692 24.60 -18.59 17.57
C GLU A 692 24.54 -17.73 16.30
N GLN A 693 25.01 -16.48 16.35
CA GLN A 693 24.92 -15.51 15.26
C GLN A 693 26.10 -15.57 14.27
N GLY A 694 26.97 -16.57 14.45
CA GLY A 694 28.08 -16.87 13.57
C GLY A 694 29.32 -16.00 13.82
N THR A 695 30.39 -16.32 13.10
CA THR A 695 31.71 -15.71 13.32
C THR A 695 31.97 -14.52 12.37
N PRO A 696 32.65 -13.46 12.85
CA PRO A 696 33.11 -12.36 12.00
C PRO A 696 34.02 -12.85 10.86
N THR A 697 33.78 -12.38 9.64
CA THR A 697 34.63 -12.68 8.48
C THR A 697 35.89 -11.82 8.43
N ASP A 698 35.90 -10.68 9.12
CA ASP A 698 37.08 -9.87 9.38
C ASP A 698 36.99 -9.26 10.80
N GLY A 699 38.12 -8.77 11.32
CA GLY A 699 38.20 -8.24 12.68
C GLY A 699 37.52 -6.88 12.88
N THR A 700 36.98 -6.25 11.84
CA THR A 700 36.34 -4.93 11.94
C THR A 700 34.92 -5.00 12.46
N ILE A 701 34.27 -6.17 12.31
CA ILE A 701 32.91 -6.41 12.79
C ILE A 701 32.85 -7.26 14.06
N ALA A 702 34.00 -7.64 14.61
CA ALA A 702 34.11 -8.43 15.83
C ALA A 702 33.80 -7.60 17.09
N ALA A 703 33.00 -8.16 17.98
CA ALA A 703 32.57 -7.55 19.24
C ALA A 703 33.76 -7.25 20.17
N GLY A 704 33.76 -6.08 20.79
CA GLY A 704 34.81 -5.65 21.70
C GLY A 704 34.84 -6.43 23.02
N TYR A 705 35.95 -6.32 23.76
CA TYR A 705 36.04 -6.92 25.09
C TYR A 705 35.14 -6.21 26.10
N TRP A 706 34.98 -4.88 26.00
CA TRP A 706 34.20 -4.08 26.95
C TRP A 706 32.76 -3.81 26.49
N GLY A 707 32.35 -4.33 25.34
CA GLY A 707 31.08 -3.98 24.70
C GLY A 707 31.27 -3.54 23.25
N ASP A 708 30.16 -3.26 22.57
CA ASP A 708 30.12 -2.80 21.18
C ASP A 708 28.96 -1.82 20.96
N TYR A 709 29.18 -0.73 20.23
CA TYR A 709 28.18 0.33 20.00
C TYR A 709 27.10 -0.01 18.97
N ARG A 710 27.18 -1.19 18.34
CA ARG A 710 26.15 -1.67 17.42
C ARG A 710 24.98 -2.24 18.23
N HIS A 711 24.34 -3.29 17.74
CA HIS A 711 23.17 -3.88 18.38
C HIS A 711 23.58 -4.85 19.50
N CYS A 712 24.45 -4.48 20.43
CA CYS A 712 24.92 -5.41 21.46
C CYS A 712 24.69 -4.86 22.86
N ASP A 713 24.29 -5.74 23.77
CA ASP A 713 24.08 -5.43 25.18
C ASP A 713 25.35 -5.61 26.01
N THR A 714 25.27 -5.27 27.29
CA THR A 714 26.45 -5.08 28.14
C THR A 714 27.01 -6.43 28.60
N PRO A 715 28.30 -6.73 28.34
CA PRO A 715 28.90 -7.97 28.83
C PRO A 715 29.19 -7.92 30.33
N ALA A 716 29.27 -9.11 30.95
CA ALA A 716 29.54 -9.27 32.38
C ALA A 716 30.78 -8.49 32.87
N GLN A 717 31.87 -8.49 32.10
CA GLN A 717 33.09 -7.75 32.47
C GLN A 717 32.86 -6.24 32.56
N ALA A 718 32.06 -5.65 31.68
CA ALA A 718 31.79 -4.22 31.69
C ALA A 718 30.85 -3.84 32.84
N VAL A 719 29.83 -4.66 33.11
CA VAL A 719 28.97 -4.52 34.30
C VAL A 719 29.81 -4.55 35.57
N ASN A 720 30.64 -5.58 35.74
CA ASN A 720 31.46 -5.75 36.94
C ASN A 720 32.48 -4.63 37.10
N ASP A 721 33.19 -4.23 36.03
CA ASP A 721 34.15 -3.14 36.08
C ASP A 721 33.47 -1.82 36.46
N THR A 722 32.29 -1.53 35.89
CA THR A 722 31.51 -0.33 36.22
C THR A 722 31.17 -0.27 37.71
N LEU A 723 30.61 -1.34 38.27
CA LEU A 723 30.24 -1.41 39.69
C LEU A 723 31.46 -1.24 40.60
N VAL A 724 32.55 -1.95 40.29
CA VAL A 724 33.82 -1.86 41.03
C VAL A 724 34.42 -0.47 40.93
N HIS A 725 34.39 0.14 39.74
CA HIS A 725 34.93 1.48 39.50
C HIS A 725 34.17 2.54 40.29
N ILE A 726 32.83 2.48 40.32
CA ILE A 726 32.00 3.37 41.15
C ILE A 726 32.43 3.29 42.61
N LYS A 727 32.57 2.07 43.15
CA LYS A 727 32.98 1.85 44.54
C LYS A 727 34.38 2.38 44.83
N GLN A 728 35.30 2.31 43.86
CA GLN A 728 36.66 2.84 43.99
C GLN A 728 36.72 4.37 43.95
N GLN A 729 35.95 5.01 43.07
CA GLN A 729 35.92 6.47 42.94
C GLN A 729 35.21 7.16 44.11
N HIS A 730 34.15 6.52 44.63
CA HIS A 730 33.30 7.11 45.67
C HIS A 730 33.49 6.39 47.01
N GLN A 731 34.42 6.90 47.83
CA GLN A 731 34.73 6.32 49.15
C GLN A 731 33.58 6.43 50.17
N ARG A 732 32.65 7.38 49.97
CA ARG A 732 31.45 7.54 50.76
C ARG A 732 30.23 7.59 49.86
N ILE A 733 29.46 6.50 49.86
CA ILE A 733 28.17 6.36 49.20
C ILE A 733 27.14 6.15 50.32
N ASP A 734 26.15 7.03 50.41
CA ASP A 734 25.09 6.91 51.42
C ASP A 734 23.95 6.00 50.92
N TYR A 735 23.62 6.06 49.63
CA TYR A 735 22.59 5.23 48.98
C TYR A 735 22.94 4.90 47.53
N VAL A 736 22.44 3.77 47.03
CA VAL A 736 22.46 3.42 45.60
C VAL A 736 21.01 3.34 45.10
N TYR A 737 20.70 4.06 44.04
CA TYR A 737 19.47 3.92 43.25
C TYR A 737 19.81 3.01 42.07
N MET A 738 19.20 1.83 42.03
CA MET A 738 19.36 0.86 40.97
C MET A 738 18.02 0.73 40.25
N THR A 739 17.89 1.38 39.10
CA THR A 739 16.61 1.49 38.40
C THR A 739 16.56 0.56 37.20
N GLY A 740 15.81 -0.55 37.33
CA GLY A 740 15.30 -1.40 36.25
C GLY A 740 16.26 -1.87 35.15
N ASP A 741 15.67 -2.57 34.19
CA ASP A 741 16.27 -2.95 32.90
C ASP A 741 17.60 -3.68 33.01
N PHE A 742 17.57 -4.77 33.80
CA PHE A 742 18.70 -5.68 33.98
C PHE A 742 18.83 -6.70 32.86
N VAL A 743 17.70 -7.09 32.24
CA VAL A 743 17.65 -8.13 31.21
C VAL A 743 17.97 -7.51 29.85
N ASP A 744 18.74 -8.23 29.05
CA ASP A 744 19.12 -7.83 27.69
C ASP A 744 17.92 -7.70 26.72
N HIS A 745 18.19 -7.13 25.54
CA HIS A 745 17.22 -6.91 24.47
C HIS A 745 16.95 -8.16 23.60
N GLY A 746 17.42 -9.35 24.01
CA GLY A 746 17.07 -10.65 23.45
C GLY A 746 15.63 -11.08 23.75
N VAL A 747 14.67 -10.19 23.52
CA VAL A 747 13.27 -10.29 23.97
C VAL A 747 12.52 -11.50 23.38
N TRP A 748 13.03 -12.10 22.30
CA TRP A 748 12.45 -13.26 21.65
C TRP A 748 12.78 -14.59 22.35
N GLU A 749 13.74 -14.59 23.27
CA GLU A 749 14.21 -15.77 23.99
C GLU A 749 14.13 -15.64 25.51
N THR A 750 13.42 -14.62 25.99
CA THR A 750 13.13 -14.45 27.42
C THR A 750 12.28 -15.59 27.95
N SER A 751 12.50 -15.93 29.21
CA SER A 751 11.71 -16.90 29.95
C SER A 751 11.81 -16.61 31.44
N GLN A 752 10.86 -17.11 32.24
CA GLN A 752 10.91 -16.90 33.70
C GLN A 752 12.22 -17.41 34.28
N GLU A 753 12.73 -18.54 33.75
CA GLU A 753 14.00 -19.13 34.17
C GLU A 753 15.19 -18.22 33.84
N ASN A 754 15.30 -17.74 32.60
CA ASN A 754 16.43 -16.92 32.16
C ASN A 754 16.40 -15.54 32.83
N ASN A 755 15.26 -14.87 32.86
CA ASN A 755 15.12 -13.56 33.51
C ASN A 755 15.41 -13.68 35.01
N THR A 756 14.93 -14.73 35.68
CA THR A 756 15.26 -14.98 37.10
C THR A 756 16.77 -15.08 37.31
N LYS A 757 17.49 -15.80 36.45
CA LYS A 757 18.96 -15.92 36.53
C LYS A 757 19.64 -14.57 36.34
N THR A 758 19.25 -13.80 35.33
CA THR A 758 19.83 -12.48 35.02
C THR A 758 19.59 -11.48 36.16
N ILE A 759 18.35 -11.34 36.62
CA ILE A 759 17.99 -10.45 37.75
C ILE A 759 18.77 -10.85 39.01
N THR A 760 18.82 -12.15 39.32
CA THR A 760 19.57 -12.65 40.48
C THR A 760 21.07 -12.35 40.36
N ALA A 761 21.66 -12.51 39.17
CA ALA A 761 23.07 -12.23 38.93
C ALA A 761 23.40 -10.75 39.14
N VAL A 762 22.59 -9.83 38.59
CA VAL A 762 22.78 -8.39 38.75
C VAL A 762 22.62 -7.98 40.22
N VAL A 763 21.55 -8.42 40.89
CA VAL A 763 21.33 -8.08 42.32
C VAL A 763 22.46 -8.62 43.20
N ASN A 764 22.97 -9.83 42.92
CA ASN A 764 24.11 -10.37 43.64
C ASN A 764 25.41 -9.58 43.38
N ALA A 765 25.71 -9.22 42.14
CA ALA A 765 26.88 -8.40 41.81
C ALA A 765 26.85 -7.04 42.51
N VAL A 766 25.68 -6.40 42.56
CA VAL A 766 25.45 -5.13 43.28
C VAL A 766 25.66 -5.32 44.78
N LYS A 767 25.10 -6.38 45.36
CA LYS A 767 25.26 -6.71 46.79
C LYS A 767 26.72 -6.98 47.15
N GLU A 768 27.43 -7.75 46.33
CA GLU A 768 28.85 -8.07 46.52
C GLU A 768 29.74 -6.82 46.44
N THR A 769 29.42 -5.90 45.52
CA THR A 769 30.21 -4.67 45.31
C THR A 769 29.97 -3.64 46.42
N PHE A 770 28.71 -3.38 46.75
CA PHE A 770 28.36 -2.27 47.65
C PHE A 770 28.26 -2.67 49.12
N GLY A 771 28.13 -3.97 49.44
CA GLY A 771 28.10 -4.48 50.81
C GLY A 771 26.90 -3.96 51.60
N ASP A 772 27.17 -3.33 52.75
CA ASP A 772 26.13 -2.82 53.66
C ASP A 772 25.49 -1.48 53.21
N VAL A 773 25.91 -0.91 52.06
CA VAL A 773 25.30 0.31 51.53
C VAL A 773 23.85 0.00 51.13
N PRO A 774 22.84 0.76 51.62
CA PRO A 774 21.46 0.51 51.24
C PRO A 774 21.23 0.75 49.74
N VAL A 775 20.61 -0.22 49.09
CA VAL A 775 20.24 -0.17 47.67
C VAL A 775 18.73 -0.07 47.54
N ILE A 776 18.27 0.90 46.75
CA ILE A 776 16.86 1.12 46.43
C ILE A 776 16.67 0.66 44.99
N PHE A 777 15.85 -0.37 44.81
CA PHE A 777 15.57 -0.96 43.51
C PHE A 777 14.25 -0.43 42.94
N THR A 778 14.19 -0.34 41.61
CA THR A 778 12.92 -0.23 40.89
C THR A 778 12.88 -1.30 39.80
N LEU A 779 11.66 -1.64 39.37
CA LEU A 779 11.44 -2.47 38.19
C LEU A 779 11.52 -1.59 36.93
N GLY A 780 12.08 -2.13 35.85
CA GLY A 780 12.01 -1.61 34.49
C GLY A 780 11.09 -2.49 33.64
N ASN A 781 11.04 -2.25 32.33
CA ASN A 781 10.14 -2.97 31.44
C ASN A 781 10.73 -4.31 30.94
N HIS A 782 12.03 -4.55 31.14
CA HIS A 782 12.74 -5.78 30.75
C HIS A 782 12.73 -6.91 31.80
N GLU A 783 12.40 -6.62 33.05
CA GLU A 783 12.31 -7.66 34.10
C GLU A 783 11.26 -8.77 33.85
N PRO A 784 10.03 -8.49 33.36
CA PRO A 784 9.04 -9.53 33.13
C PRO A 784 9.35 -10.32 31.85
N THR A 785 8.70 -11.48 31.74
CA THR A 785 8.63 -12.24 30.49
C THR A 785 7.17 -12.65 30.26
N PRO A 786 6.58 -12.29 29.12
CA PRO A 786 7.17 -11.49 28.03
C PRO A 786 7.52 -10.05 28.44
N VAL A 787 8.41 -9.40 27.67
CA VAL A 787 8.86 -8.02 27.94
C VAL A 787 7.67 -7.05 27.98
N ASN A 788 7.74 -6.05 28.87
CA ASN A 788 6.71 -5.04 29.15
C ASN A 788 5.47 -5.53 29.91
N GLN A 789 5.32 -6.82 30.18
CA GLN A 789 4.03 -7.38 30.63
C GLN A 789 3.93 -7.41 32.16
N TYR A 790 3.17 -6.46 32.69
CA TYR A 790 2.83 -6.33 34.10
C TYR A 790 1.33 -6.57 34.30
N ALA A 791 0.97 -7.84 34.44
CA ALA A 791 -0.42 -8.24 34.52
C ALA A 791 -1.09 -7.79 35.83
N PRO A 792 -2.40 -7.44 35.78
CA PRO A 792 -3.23 -7.33 36.98
C PRO A 792 -3.20 -8.59 37.84
N LEU A 793 -3.49 -8.46 39.14
CA LEU A 793 -3.43 -9.60 40.08
C LEU A 793 -4.54 -10.64 39.86
N ASP A 794 -5.55 -10.33 39.06
CA ASP A 794 -6.75 -11.15 38.83
C ASP A 794 -6.74 -11.91 37.49
N VAL A 795 -5.61 -11.94 36.79
CA VAL A 795 -5.42 -12.76 35.58
C VAL A 795 -5.10 -14.23 35.91
N ASP A 796 -5.16 -15.09 34.89
CA ASP A 796 -4.79 -16.50 35.01
C ASP A 796 -3.29 -16.69 35.31
N ASP A 797 -2.93 -17.79 36.00
CA ASP A 797 -1.55 -18.07 36.43
C ASP A 797 -0.53 -18.12 35.27
N ASP A 798 -0.97 -18.46 34.05
CA ASP A 798 -0.14 -18.59 32.85
C ASP A 798 0.28 -17.26 32.21
N VAL A 799 -0.39 -16.16 32.56
CA VAL A 799 -0.08 -14.79 32.13
C VAL A 799 0.25 -13.87 33.31
N SER A 800 0.34 -14.41 34.53
CA SER A 800 0.57 -13.63 35.74
C SER A 800 2.03 -13.19 35.91
N SER A 801 2.25 -11.92 36.24
CA SER A 801 3.57 -11.38 36.63
C SER A 801 3.92 -11.63 38.11
N LYS A 802 3.10 -12.41 38.84
CA LYS A 802 3.28 -12.65 40.28
C LYS A 802 4.64 -13.28 40.63
N TRP A 803 5.15 -14.17 39.77
CA TRP A 803 6.46 -14.80 39.95
C TRP A 803 7.58 -13.76 40.12
N LEU A 804 7.50 -12.64 39.37
CA LEU A 804 8.50 -11.58 39.40
C LEU A 804 8.44 -10.83 40.73
N TYR A 805 7.23 -10.51 41.21
CA TYR A 805 7.05 -9.86 42.51
C TYR A 805 7.51 -10.73 43.67
N GLU A 806 7.26 -12.05 43.61
CA GLU A 806 7.77 -13.01 44.59
C GLU A 806 9.31 -13.07 44.58
N LEU A 807 9.91 -13.14 43.39
CA LEU A 807 11.36 -13.13 43.21
C LEU A 807 11.99 -11.86 43.78
N VAL A 808 11.51 -10.67 43.40
CA VAL A 808 12.12 -9.42 43.86
C VAL A 808 11.85 -9.15 45.35
N ALA A 809 10.70 -9.58 45.88
CA ALA A 809 10.43 -9.53 47.32
C ALA A 809 11.40 -10.41 48.13
N GLU A 810 11.88 -11.52 47.56
CA GLU A 810 12.92 -12.35 48.15
C GLU A 810 14.30 -11.71 48.02
N LEU A 811 14.71 -11.37 46.79
CA LEU A 811 16.04 -10.82 46.50
C LEU A 811 16.30 -9.49 47.21
N TRP A 812 15.28 -8.63 47.32
CA TRP A 812 15.41 -7.30 47.92
C TRP A 812 15.15 -7.29 49.43
N SER A 813 14.75 -8.44 50.02
CA SER A 813 14.48 -8.55 51.46
C SER A 813 15.58 -8.00 52.39
N PRO A 814 16.89 -8.03 52.06
CA PRO A 814 17.90 -7.41 52.91
C PRO A 814 17.82 -5.88 53.00
N TYR A 815 17.16 -5.22 52.04
CA TYR A 815 17.12 -3.76 51.90
C TYR A 815 15.76 -3.13 52.22
N VAL A 816 14.73 -3.97 52.44
CA VAL A 816 13.34 -3.51 52.63
C VAL A 816 12.75 -4.04 53.94
N THR A 817 11.73 -3.35 54.46
CA THR A 817 10.98 -3.80 55.64
C THR A 817 9.96 -4.87 55.28
N ASP A 818 9.45 -5.62 56.27
CA ASP A 818 8.36 -6.58 56.06
C ASP A 818 7.11 -5.90 55.47
N GLU A 819 6.83 -4.66 55.88
CA GLU A 819 5.74 -3.84 55.34
C GLU A 819 5.96 -3.51 53.85
N ALA A 820 7.17 -3.09 53.48
CA ALA A 820 7.53 -2.84 52.09
C ALA A 820 7.47 -4.13 51.25
N LYS A 821 7.85 -5.26 51.83
CA LYS A 821 7.74 -6.58 51.17
C LYS A 821 6.30 -6.92 50.80
N GLN A 822 5.32 -6.58 51.64
CA GLN A 822 3.91 -6.81 51.32
C GLN A 822 3.43 -5.99 50.12
N THR A 823 3.83 -4.72 50.00
CA THR A 823 3.42 -3.90 48.86
C THR A 823 4.17 -4.27 47.58
N ILE A 824 5.41 -4.76 47.69
CA ILE A 824 6.14 -5.36 46.56
C ILE A 824 5.36 -6.57 46.03
N LEU A 825 4.91 -7.48 46.90
CA LEU A 825 4.10 -8.63 46.50
C LEU A 825 2.74 -8.24 45.88
N GLN A 826 2.21 -7.08 46.24
CA GLN A 826 0.94 -6.56 45.71
C GLN A 826 1.09 -5.95 44.31
N GLY A 827 2.24 -5.37 43.97
CA GLY A 827 2.37 -4.71 42.66
C GLY A 827 3.71 -4.05 42.37
N GLY A 828 4.79 -4.48 43.04
CA GLY A 828 6.14 -3.98 42.80
C GLY A 828 6.41 -2.55 43.29
N PHE A 829 5.47 -1.90 43.98
CA PHE A 829 5.63 -0.57 44.56
C PHE A 829 5.89 -0.65 46.07
N TYR A 830 6.64 0.31 46.62
CA TYR A 830 6.93 0.36 48.05
C TYR A 830 7.46 1.73 48.50
N THR A 831 7.62 1.91 49.81
CA THR A 831 8.24 3.13 50.37
C THR A 831 9.23 2.77 51.45
N LEU A 832 10.33 3.53 51.52
CA LEU A 832 11.35 3.41 52.56
C LEU A 832 11.58 4.75 53.24
N LEU A 833 11.58 4.75 54.57
CA LEU A 833 12.09 5.87 55.36
C LEU A 833 13.60 5.66 55.56
N LEU A 834 14.42 6.30 54.71
CA LEU A 834 15.86 6.08 54.72
C LEU A 834 16.55 6.76 55.91
N ARG A 835 16.01 7.90 56.36
CA ARG A 835 16.39 8.59 57.61
C ARG A 835 15.25 9.53 58.05
N PRO A 836 15.24 10.03 59.29
CA PRO A 836 14.24 11.00 59.73
C PRO A 836 14.15 12.19 58.75
N GLY A 837 12.94 12.46 58.26
CA GLY A 837 12.68 13.54 57.31
C GLY A 837 13.02 13.24 55.85
N PHE A 838 13.51 12.04 55.51
CA PHE A 838 13.79 11.64 54.13
C PHE A 838 13.21 10.25 53.81
N ARG A 839 12.12 10.26 53.06
CA ARG A 839 11.39 9.07 52.60
C ARG A 839 11.45 8.99 51.09
N VAL A 840 11.71 7.79 50.58
CA VAL A 840 11.64 7.48 49.16
C VAL A 840 10.35 6.71 48.89
N ILE A 841 9.70 7.03 47.77
CA ILE A 841 8.49 6.38 47.29
C ILE A 841 8.85 5.78 45.94
N ILE A 842 8.68 4.48 45.82
CA ILE A 842 8.97 3.71 44.62
C ILE A 842 7.62 3.35 44.00
N LEU A 843 7.41 3.80 42.77
CA LEU A 843 6.22 3.49 41.99
C LEU A 843 6.59 2.44 40.95
N ASN A 844 5.71 1.46 40.77
CA ASN A 844 5.75 0.60 39.59
C ASN A 844 5.00 1.31 38.45
N ASN A 845 5.67 2.25 37.80
CA ASN A 845 5.10 3.03 36.70
C ASN A 845 5.10 2.28 35.37
N VAL A 846 5.83 1.17 35.26
CA VAL A 846 5.82 0.31 34.06
C VAL A 846 4.51 -0.47 33.90
N VAL A 847 3.66 -0.53 34.93
CA VAL A 847 2.26 -0.99 34.79
C VAL A 847 1.50 -0.13 33.76
N GLY A 848 1.75 1.17 33.74
CA GLY A 848 1.16 2.10 32.77
C GLY A 848 1.96 2.24 31.47
N TYR A 849 2.90 1.33 31.20
CA TYR A 849 3.68 1.34 29.97
C TYR A 849 2.80 0.96 28.78
N LYS A 850 2.90 1.69 27.68
CA LYS A 850 2.02 1.55 26.52
C LYS A 850 2.06 0.16 25.85
N SER A 851 3.10 -0.62 26.08
CA SER A 851 3.26 -1.97 25.53
C SER A 851 2.85 -3.08 26.49
N ASN A 852 2.29 -2.74 27.66
CA ASN A 852 1.66 -3.69 28.56
C ASN A 852 0.28 -4.07 27.98
N LEU A 853 0.10 -5.33 27.58
CA LEU A 853 -1.09 -5.77 26.82
C LEU A 853 -2.27 -6.17 27.70
N LEU A 854 -2.04 -6.37 29.00
CA LEU A 854 -3.01 -6.92 29.95
C LEU A 854 -3.67 -5.84 30.83
N VAL A 855 -3.31 -4.57 30.63
CA VAL A 855 -3.82 -3.38 31.35
C VAL A 855 -4.39 -2.41 30.33
#